data_AF-A0A2S8FMG2-F1
#
_entry.id   AF-A0A2S8FMG2-F1
#
_cell.length_a   1.000
_cell.length_b   1.000
_cell.length_c   1.000
_cell.angle_alpha   90.00
_cell.angle_beta   90.00
_cell.angle_gamma   90.00
#
_symmetry.space_group_name_H-M   'P 1'
#
loop_
_entity.id
_entity.type
_entity.pdbx_description
1 polymer ?
#
loop_
_entity_poly.entity_id
_entity_poly.type
_entity_poly.pdbx_seq_one_letter_code
_entity_poly.pdbx_strand_id
1 'polypeptide(L)'
;MFSSPLRRALKRGLKPGGDLVEELRGLDDYVITSKNDAEAICEALTTLPGDRVYNARHFSSPLHELTGLFQDVEGRQCPAFEELYEEGLPELIRIFDAMVDDASEEEVDDLLYVLKILAMYGSFEGAQKVVEAAQIPLKPEAYMWHVILSTFSEDHPQREFVIQSLSDPLPTGFMAIGLLDCATSAAINGAFDQHPFDSPAGTQMLRGWLEDPDPEKYSYAHSATGALPFISNPPRDELLELAMQHPDPSVQLEAAWAAGELGREDGLNMLVQFCLDVNHSDAAQRYLEELERTDLIPSQAQEESFQAKAEFSGWLSHPNELGQAPDQLEVVDHRQLAWPPEREVRSMWLIRYLMRDDSGLEEDDVDCGLVGSVTWCFFTYKMNQRPPEDVYAIHCYWEMENAELIDETEVTDPNEYAGMLSQWTGDALENANITQVAETSPKLNVHARFVALASATLNGEDGWVVLDGPRSTWYPQSEQPSETIDSVVLKIHVGRQLLGFEDEPDRKSYLVETAPRRTPEEYLAAYEKMLDDATNASSRNQKKLLGNHSMLASHFDRYVDSLVDAREADRNEVVIGTYQRLLSAARDACADVQEEAFDSFGILGGAFDAYVDALKAQHRDAEITAAVEFFEPFWQHNLGYGRLGRAAYLAGEYDLAEPFFLDIRDGMEAFYRSETMSMLAEIWFQRGETKAAADLLIDCLTQTRRDFQESEYLSDRKMFAESYVAHRATYLRLFPGGEADLEQQSLPVELK
;
A
#
# COMPACT_ATOMS: atom_id res chain seq x y z
N MET A 1 4.54 -42.73 -17.37
CA MET A 1 4.08 -41.34 -17.59
C MET A 1 4.56 -40.55 -16.38
N PHE A 2 5.30 -39.45 -16.56
CA PHE A 2 5.80 -38.66 -15.43
C PHE A 2 4.63 -37.87 -14.83
N SER A 3 4.52 -37.83 -13.50
CA SER A 3 3.57 -36.97 -12.81
C SER A 3 3.98 -35.51 -13.01
N SER A 4 3.03 -34.64 -13.35
CA SER A 4 3.26 -33.20 -13.42
C SER A 4 3.71 -32.63 -12.06
N PRO A 5 4.32 -31.44 -12.03
CA PRO A 5 4.59 -30.70 -10.79
C PRO A 5 3.36 -30.60 -9.89
N LEU A 6 2.23 -30.11 -10.42
CA LEU A 6 0.97 -29.96 -9.70
C LEU A 6 0.49 -31.28 -9.07
N ARG A 7 0.43 -32.37 -9.84
CA ARG A 7 0.01 -33.68 -9.30
C ARG A 7 0.95 -34.20 -8.20
N ARG A 8 2.23 -33.85 -8.26
CA ARG A 8 3.19 -34.20 -7.19
C ARG A 8 2.94 -33.36 -5.95
N ALA A 9 2.69 -32.06 -6.09
CA ALA A 9 2.34 -31.15 -5.00
C ALA A 9 1.05 -31.61 -4.29
N LEU A 10 -0.05 -31.79 -5.04
CA LEU A 10 -1.32 -32.31 -4.51
C LEU A 10 -1.13 -33.63 -3.74
N LYS A 11 -0.36 -34.57 -4.31
CA LYS A 11 -0.07 -35.85 -3.66
C LYS A 11 0.77 -35.71 -2.38
N ARG A 12 1.64 -34.70 -2.27
CA ARG A 12 2.41 -34.44 -1.05
C ARG A 12 1.54 -33.77 0.01
N GLY A 13 0.83 -32.69 -0.36
CA GLY A 13 -0.04 -31.93 0.53
C GLY A 13 -1.22 -32.74 1.09
N LEU A 14 -1.79 -33.65 0.31
CA LEU A 14 -2.92 -34.48 0.77
C LEU A 14 -2.52 -35.63 1.71
N LYS A 15 -1.24 -35.95 1.87
CA LYS A 15 -0.82 -37.01 2.82
C LYS A 15 -1.08 -36.60 4.27
N PRO A 16 -1.19 -37.57 5.21
CA PRO A 16 -1.23 -37.26 6.63
C PRO A 16 -0.01 -36.43 7.06
N GLY A 17 -0.26 -35.27 7.67
CA GLY A 17 0.78 -34.30 8.05
C GLY A 17 1.37 -33.48 6.90
N GLY A 18 0.85 -33.62 5.68
CA GLY A 18 1.19 -32.74 4.57
C GLY A 18 0.47 -31.40 4.67
N ASP A 19 1.11 -30.36 4.15
CA ASP A 19 0.57 -29.01 4.06
C ASP A 19 0.18 -28.72 2.61
N LEU A 20 -1.12 -28.72 2.31
CA LEU A 20 -1.58 -28.53 0.93
C LEU A 20 -1.34 -27.10 0.43
N VAL A 21 -1.46 -26.12 1.31
CA VAL A 21 -1.31 -24.70 0.98
C VAL A 21 0.14 -24.42 0.59
N GLU A 22 1.09 -24.85 1.43
CA GLU A 22 2.52 -24.69 1.15
C GLU A 22 2.94 -25.37 -0.16
N GLU A 23 2.43 -26.58 -0.40
CA GLU A 23 2.77 -27.36 -1.60
C GLU A 23 2.21 -26.74 -2.89
N LEU A 24 1.04 -26.11 -2.83
CA LEU A 24 0.44 -25.43 -3.99
C LEU A 24 1.12 -24.09 -4.28
N ARG A 25 1.43 -23.29 -3.26
CA ARG A 25 2.17 -22.03 -3.42
C ARG A 25 3.56 -22.22 -4.04
N GLY A 26 4.19 -23.37 -3.79
CA GLY A 26 5.47 -23.72 -4.41
C GLY A 26 5.41 -24.10 -5.89
N LEU A 27 4.26 -23.94 -6.58
CA LEU A 27 4.13 -24.18 -8.01
C LEU A 27 4.43 -22.95 -8.88
N ASP A 28 4.55 -21.75 -8.29
CA ASP A 28 4.72 -20.48 -9.00
C ASP A 28 3.64 -20.29 -10.10
N ASP A 29 4.01 -19.76 -11.28
CA ASP A 29 3.11 -19.49 -12.40
C ASP A 29 2.72 -20.75 -13.22
N TYR A 30 2.33 -21.83 -12.54
CA TYR A 30 2.00 -23.10 -13.21
C TYR A 30 0.67 -23.04 -13.96
N VAL A 31 0.72 -22.96 -15.30
CA VAL A 31 -0.47 -22.99 -16.17
C VAL A 31 -1.01 -24.41 -16.36
N ILE A 32 -2.31 -24.58 -16.12
CA ILE A 32 -3.00 -25.87 -16.14
C ILE A 32 -3.54 -26.15 -17.54
N THR A 33 -2.89 -27.12 -18.22
CA THR A 33 -3.17 -27.42 -19.62
C THR A 33 -3.72 -28.83 -19.86
N SER A 34 -3.62 -29.72 -18.87
CA SER A 34 -3.86 -31.16 -19.08
C SER A 34 -5.07 -31.68 -18.29
N LYS A 35 -5.87 -32.53 -18.93
CA LYS A 35 -6.99 -33.24 -18.29
C LYS A 35 -6.54 -33.99 -17.02
N ASN A 36 -5.36 -34.62 -17.02
CA ASN A 36 -4.86 -35.33 -15.83
C ASN A 36 -4.57 -34.41 -14.64
N ASP A 37 -4.22 -33.15 -14.89
CA ASP A 37 -4.00 -32.17 -13.83
C ASP A 37 -5.34 -31.73 -13.25
N ALA A 38 -6.31 -31.43 -14.12
CA ALA A 38 -7.68 -31.14 -13.72
C ALA A 38 -8.32 -32.29 -12.92
N GLU A 39 -8.20 -33.54 -13.38
CA GLU A 39 -8.67 -34.73 -12.65
C GLU A 39 -8.08 -34.80 -11.24
N ALA A 40 -6.80 -34.42 -11.07
CA ALA A 40 -6.15 -34.44 -9.76
C ALA A 40 -6.63 -33.30 -8.85
N ILE A 41 -6.98 -32.14 -9.40
CA ILE A 41 -7.62 -31.05 -8.67
C ILE A 41 -9.01 -31.50 -8.20
N CYS A 42 -9.82 -32.07 -9.10
CA CYS A 42 -11.14 -32.62 -8.75
C CYS A 42 -11.02 -33.68 -7.65
N GLU A 43 -10.07 -34.62 -7.76
CA GLU A 43 -9.78 -35.61 -6.71
C GLU A 43 -9.44 -34.95 -5.37
N ALA A 44 -8.62 -33.88 -5.37
CA ALA A 44 -8.28 -33.13 -4.16
C ALA A 44 -9.51 -32.44 -3.54
N LEU A 45 -10.39 -31.83 -4.35
CA LEU A 45 -11.63 -31.20 -3.90
C LEU A 45 -12.58 -32.19 -3.21
N THR A 46 -12.62 -33.46 -3.65
CA THR A 46 -13.46 -34.48 -2.99
C THR A 46 -13.09 -34.72 -1.51
N THR A 47 -11.92 -34.25 -1.07
CA THR A 47 -11.47 -34.36 0.33
C THR A 47 -11.99 -33.23 1.23
N LEU A 48 -12.69 -32.24 0.68
CA LEU A 48 -13.25 -31.08 1.38
C LEU A 48 -14.80 -31.12 1.49
N PRO A 49 -15.41 -30.48 2.50
CA PRO A 49 -14.76 -30.04 3.74
C PRO A 49 -14.32 -31.28 4.54
N GLY A 50 -13.09 -31.28 5.04
CA GLY A 50 -12.55 -32.40 5.83
C GLY A 50 -12.37 -32.02 7.30
N ASP A 51 -12.29 -33.00 8.20
CA ASP A 51 -12.02 -32.82 9.66
C ASP A 51 -10.61 -32.22 9.97
N ARG A 52 -9.92 -31.64 8.99
CA ARG A 52 -8.54 -31.18 9.17
C ARG A 52 -8.55 -29.86 9.90
N VAL A 53 -7.92 -29.83 11.07
CA VAL A 53 -7.57 -28.59 11.76
C VAL A 53 -6.61 -27.81 10.88
N TYR A 54 -7.06 -26.66 10.36
CA TYR A 54 -6.23 -25.79 9.54
C TYR A 54 -5.10 -25.22 10.38
N ASN A 55 -3.91 -25.17 9.78
CA ASN A 55 -2.77 -24.52 10.40
C ASN A 55 -2.97 -23.01 10.30
N ALA A 56 -3.25 -22.34 11.43
CA ALA A 56 -3.45 -20.88 11.50
C ALA A 56 -2.24 -20.04 11.06
N ARG A 57 -1.17 -20.67 10.57
CA ARG A 57 0.02 -20.00 10.03
C ARG A 57 -0.17 -19.46 8.61
N HIS A 58 -1.19 -19.90 7.88
CA HIS A 58 -1.40 -19.48 6.49
C HIS A 58 -2.58 -18.53 6.35
N PHE A 59 -2.39 -17.49 5.53
CA PHE A 59 -3.45 -16.54 5.16
C PHE A 59 -4.49 -17.10 4.18
N SER A 60 -4.35 -18.35 3.73
CA SER A 60 -5.30 -18.99 2.81
C SER A 60 -5.60 -20.42 3.25
N SER A 61 -6.82 -20.88 2.96
CA SER A 61 -7.23 -22.25 3.24
C SER A 61 -6.91 -23.18 2.06
N PRO A 62 -6.90 -24.51 2.27
CA PRO A 62 -6.89 -25.49 1.20
C PRO A 62 -7.99 -25.31 0.16
N LEU A 63 -9.19 -24.84 0.57
CA LEU A 63 -10.28 -24.56 -0.36
C LEU A 63 -9.91 -23.38 -1.26
N HIS A 64 -9.37 -22.31 -0.68
CA HIS A 64 -8.91 -21.14 -1.42
C HIS A 64 -7.90 -21.50 -2.50
N GLU A 65 -6.83 -22.21 -2.12
CA GLU A 65 -5.72 -22.57 -3.02
C GLU A 65 -6.18 -23.50 -4.14
N LEU A 66 -7.00 -24.52 -3.84
CA LEU A 66 -7.54 -25.41 -4.86
C LEU A 66 -8.52 -24.70 -5.81
N THR A 67 -9.30 -23.76 -5.28
CA THR A 67 -10.23 -22.93 -6.07
C THR A 67 -9.45 -21.97 -6.98
N GLY A 68 -8.34 -21.42 -6.50
CA GLY A 68 -7.47 -20.52 -7.26
C GLY A 68 -6.93 -21.14 -8.54
N LEU A 69 -6.62 -22.44 -8.52
CA LEU A 69 -6.16 -23.19 -9.69
C LEU A 69 -7.15 -23.15 -10.89
N PHE A 70 -8.44 -22.88 -10.66
CA PHE A 70 -9.40 -22.72 -11.76
C PHE A 70 -9.15 -21.44 -12.59
N GLN A 71 -8.40 -20.47 -12.04
CA GLN A 71 -8.01 -19.25 -12.77
C GLN A 71 -6.79 -19.47 -13.68
N ASP A 72 -5.98 -20.49 -13.39
CA ASP A 72 -4.71 -20.75 -14.09
C ASP A 72 -4.86 -21.68 -15.31
N VAL A 73 -6.08 -21.84 -15.81
CA VAL A 73 -6.38 -22.67 -16.99
C VAL A 73 -6.12 -21.87 -18.26
N GLU A 74 -5.36 -22.43 -19.20
CA GLU A 74 -4.92 -21.77 -20.45
C GLU A 74 -6.08 -21.22 -21.32
N GLY A 75 -7.31 -21.72 -21.12
CA GLY A 75 -8.53 -21.15 -21.68
C GLY A 75 -9.62 -22.20 -21.93
N ARG A 76 -10.77 -21.76 -22.47
CA ARG A 76 -11.97 -22.59 -22.66
C ARG A 76 -11.79 -23.79 -23.61
N GLN A 77 -10.78 -23.76 -24.49
CA GLN A 77 -10.48 -24.84 -25.44
C GLN A 77 -9.52 -25.89 -24.87
N CYS A 78 -9.00 -25.67 -23.66
CA CYS A 78 -8.06 -26.55 -23.00
C CYS A 78 -8.76 -27.83 -22.48
N PRO A 79 -8.16 -29.03 -22.62
CA PRO A 79 -8.71 -30.25 -22.02
C PRO A 79 -8.91 -30.19 -20.50
N ALA A 80 -8.14 -29.36 -19.79
CA ALA A 80 -8.33 -29.13 -18.37
C ALA A 80 -9.63 -28.36 -18.08
N PHE A 81 -10.02 -27.43 -18.96
CA PHE A 81 -11.24 -26.64 -18.79
C PHE A 81 -12.49 -27.52 -18.80
N GLU A 82 -12.60 -28.41 -19.79
CA GLU A 82 -13.73 -29.35 -19.91
C GLU A 82 -13.87 -30.20 -18.64
N GLU A 83 -12.77 -30.75 -18.13
CA GLU A 83 -12.77 -31.58 -16.92
C GLU A 83 -13.15 -30.79 -15.67
N LEU A 84 -12.57 -29.60 -15.47
CA LEU A 84 -12.93 -28.74 -14.34
C LEU A 84 -14.37 -28.24 -14.43
N TYR A 85 -14.89 -28.02 -15.64
CA TYR A 85 -16.29 -27.67 -15.87
C TYR A 85 -17.22 -28.84 -15.50
N GLU A 86 -16.94 -30.05 -15.98
CA GLU A 86 -17.80 -31.22 -15.81
C GLU A 86 -17.74 -31.82 -14.41
N GLU A 87 -16.55 -31.89 -13.80
CA GLU A 87 -16.33 -32.60 -12.52
C GLU A 87 -15.89 -31.65 -11.40
N GLY A 88 -15.19 -30.56 -11.73
CA GLY A 88 -14.70 -29.59 -10.73
C GLY A 88 -15.80 -28.70 -10.15
N LEU A 89 -16.63 -28.09 -11.00
CA LEU A 89 -17.72 -27.20 -10.54
C LEU A 89 -18.74 -27.93 -9.64
N PRO A 90 -19.18 -29.17 -9.94
CA PRO A 90 -20.04 -29.92 -9.03
C PRO A 90 -19.41 -30.14 -7.64
N GLU A 91 -18.10 -30.39 -7.57
CA GLU A 91 -17.40 -30.54 -6.29
C GLU A 91 -17.32 -29.21 -5.52
N LEU A 92 -17.05 -28.08 -6.20
CA LEU A 92 -17.11 -26.76 -5.57
C LEU A 92 -18.50 -26.43 -5.03
N ILE A 93 -19.57 -26.73 -5.79
CA ILE A 93 -20.95 -26.57 -5.33
C ILE A 93 -21.22 -27.45 -4.10
N ARG A 94 -20.79 -28.71 -4.12
CA ARG A 94 -20.96 -29.63 -2.98
C ARG A 94 -20.25 -29.10 -1.73
N ILE A 95 -19.04 -28.56 -1.86
CA ILE A 95 -18.30 -27.98 -0.75
C ILE A 95 -19.02 -26.74 -0.21
N PHE A 96 -19.46 -25.85 -1.10
CA PHE A 96 -20.21 -24.65 -0.73
C PHE A 96 -21.45 -25.02 0.09
N ASP A 97 -22.27 -25.94 -0.42
CA ASP A 97 -23.50 -26.39 0.24
C ASP A 97 -23.25 -27.04 1.60
N ALA A 98 -22.09 -27.67 1.77
CA ALA A 98 -21.70 -28.30 3.03
C ALA A 98 -21.19 -27.31 4.08
N MET A 99 -20.76 -26.11 3.67
CA MET A 99 -20.11 -25.13 4.54
C MET A 99 -20.97 -23.90 4.84
N VAL A 100 -21.83 -23.46 3.92
CA VAL A 100 -22.49 -22.13 3.97
C VAL A 100 -23.28 -21.86 5.25
N ASP A 101 -23.92 -22.87 5.85
CA ASP A 101 -24.75 -22.69 7.04
C ASP A 101 -23.93 -22.53 8.34
N ASP A 102 -22.71 -23.05 8.39
CA ASP A 102 -21.87 -23.14 9.61
C ASP A 102 -20.49 -22.46 9.43
N ALA A 103 -20.28 -21.73 8.33
CA ALA A 103 -19.00 -21.10 8.00
C ALA A 103 -18.62 -20.01 9.03
N SER A 104 -17.37 -20.07 9.50
CA SER A 104 -16.72 -18.97 10.19
C SER A 104 -16.50 -17.77 9.27
N GLU A 105 -16.19 -16.62 9.86
CA GLU A 105 -15.98 -15.38 9.09
C GLU A 105 -14.89 -15.53 8.01
N GLU A 106 -13.79 -16.24 8.30
CA GLU A 106 -12.72 -16.51 7.34
C GLU A 106 -13.19 -17.48 6.23
N GLU A 107 -13.93 -18.53 6.59
CA GLU A 107 -14.47 -19.49 5.61
C GLU A 107 -15.46 -18.85 4.65
N VAL A 108 -16.17 -17.80 5.06
CA VAL A 108 -17.04 -17.04 4.17
C VAL A 108 -16.27 -16.42 3.00
N ASP A 109 -15.05 -15.93 3.22
CA ASP A 109 -14.26 -15.32 2.13
C ASP A 109 -13.85 -16.37 1.08
N ASP A 110 -13.56 -17.60 1.52
CA ASP A 110 -13.33 -18.73 0.63
C ASP A 110 -14.59 -19.11 -0.16
N LEU A 111 -15.76 -19.09 0.49
CA LEU A 111 -17.03 -19.36 -0.18
C LEU A 111 -17.36 -18.29 -1.23
N LEU A 112 -17.10 -17.00 -0.95
CA LEU A 112 -17.24 -15.94 -1.94
C LEU A 112 -16.25 -16.14 -3.11
N TYR A 113 -15.04 -16.60 -2.82
CA TYR A 113 -14.07 -16.94 -3.87
C TYR A 113 -14.52 -18.14 -4.73
N VAL A 114 -15.15 -19.15 -4.13
CA VAL A 114 -15.81 -20.25 -4.85
C VAL A 114 -16.90 -19.72 -5.78
N LEU A 115 -17.76 -18.82 -5.30
CA LEU A 115 -18.83 -18.21 -6.13
C LEU A 115 -18.26 -17.45 -7.33
N LYS A 116 -17.12 -16.75 -7.17
CA LYS A 116 -16.42 -16.09 -8.28
C LYS A 116 -16.02 -17.09 -9.36
N ILE A 117 -15.45 -18.24 -8.99
CA ILE A 117 -15.08 -19.29 -9.95
C ILE A 117 -16.31 -19.90 -10.63
N LEU A 118 -17.37 -20.16 -9.86
CA LEU A 118 -18.63 -20.66 -10.41
C LEU A 118 -19.24 -19.69 -11.44
N ALA A 119 -19.21 -18.38 -11.17
CA ALA A 119 -19.60 -17.35 -12.13
C ALA A 119 -18.69 -17.37 -13.36
N MET A 120 -17.36 -17.40 -13.19
CA MET A 120 -16.39 -17.32 -14.28
C MET A 120 -16.53 -18.43 -15.34
N TYR A 121 -16.94 -19.63 -14.93
CA TYR A 121 -17.12 -20.76 -15.85
C TYR A 121 -18.44 -20.72 -16.63
N GLY A 122 -19.41 -19.89 -16.22
CA GLY A 122 -20.65 -19.64 -16.95
C GLY A 122 -21.64 -20.81 -16.99
N SER A 123 -21.55 -21.77 -16.06
CA SER A 123 -22.54 -22.83 -15.92
C SER A 123 -23.85 -22.29 -15.33
N PHE A 124 -24.99 -22.92 -15.66
CA PHE A 124 -26.28 -22.52 -15.10
C PHE A 124 -26.34 -22.82 -13.60
N GLU A 125 -25.83 -23.98 -13.19
CA GLU A 125 -25.76 -24.43 -11.80
C GLU A 125 -24.88 -23.49 -10.95
N GLY A 126 -23.77 -23.02 -11.51
CA GLY A 126 -22.91 -22.02 -10.86
C GLY A 126 -23.64 -20.69 -10.65
N ALA A 127 -24.35 -20.21 -11.67
CA ALA A 127 -25.16 -19.00 -11.57
C ALA A 127 -26.32 -19.14 -10.56
N GLN A 128 -26.97 -20.32 -10.49
CA GLN A 128 -27.98 -20.60 -9.46
C GLN A 128 -27.38 -20.49 -8.06
N LYS A 129 -26.16 -21.02 -7.86
CA LYS A 129 -25.50 -20.95 -6.55
C LYS A 129 -25.17 -19.51 -6.13
N VAL A 130 -24.76 -18.66 -7.08
CA VAL A 130 -24.58 -17.22 -6.84
C VAL A 130 -25.88 -16.56 -6.36
N VAL A 131 -27.00 -16.86 -7.02
CA VAL A 131 -28.32 -16.33 -6.64
C VAL A 131 -28.73 -16.81 -5.24
N GLU A 132 -28.58 -18.11 -4.96
CA GLU A 132 -28.88 -18.69 -3.64
C GLU A 132 -28.06 -18.02 -2.52
N ALA A 133 -26.76 -17.86 -2.75
CA ALA A 133 -25.86 -17.21 -1.79
C ALA A 133 -26.19 -15.74 -1.55
N ALA A 134 -26.58 -14.99 -2.60
CA ALA A 134 -26.99 -13.60 -2.46
C ALA A 134 -28.30 -13.44 -1.68
N GLN A 135 -29.18 -14.45 -1.70
CA GLN A 135 -30.43 -14.49 -0.93
C GLN A 135 -30.22 -14.88 0.54
N ILE A 136 -29.08 -15.50 0.87
CA ILE A 136 -28.65 -15.84 2.24
C ILE A 136 -27.49 -14.87 2.57
N PRO A 137 -27.76 -13.59 2.84
CA PRO A 137 -26.84 -12.46 2.67
C PRO A 137 -25.44 -12.71 3.26
N LEU A 138 -24.57 -13.32 2.45
CA LEU A 138 -23.29 -13.87 2.87
C LEU A 138 -22.25 -12.75 2.79
N LYS A 139 -21.99 -12.08 3.93
CA LYS A 139 -21.20 -10.82 4.01
C LYS A 139 -21.60 -9.84 2.89
N PRO A 140 -22.80 -9.23 2.93
CA PRO A 140 -23.30 -8.36 1.86
C PRO A 140 -22.44 -7.11 1.63
N GLU A 141 -21.57 -6.74 2.58
CA GLU A 141 -20.61 -5.63 2.45
C GLU A 141 -19.26 -6.03 1.82
N ALA A 142 -19.03 -7.31 1.52
CA ALA A 142 -17.76 -7.77 0.98
C ALA A 142 -17.54 -7.30 -0.46
N TYR A 143 -16.38 -6.70 -0.73
CA TYR A 143 -15.97 -6.26 -2.07
C TYR A 143 -16.02 -7.39 -3.12
N MET A 144 -15.81 -8.65 -2.70
CA MET A 144 -15.87 -9.81 -3.58
C MET A 144 -17.22 -9.94 -4.32
N TRP A 145 -18.33 -9.45 -3.76
CA TRP A 145 -19.62 -9.43 -4.47
C TRP A 145 -19.59 -8.60 -5.76
N HIS A 146 -18.90 -7.46 -5.75
CA HIS A 146 -18.71 -6.67 -6.96
C HIS A 146 -17.92 -7.47 -8.03
N VAL A 147 -16.86 -8.18 -7.62
CA VAL A 147 -16.06 -9.05 -8.51
C VAL A 147 -16.89 -10.22 -9.08
N ILE A 148 -17.70 -10.87 -8.24
CA ILE A 148 -18.60 -11.95 -8.66
C ILE A 148 -19.61 -11.42 -9.68
N LEU A 149 -20.27 -10.30 -9.38
CA LEU A 149 -21.32 -9.74 -10.24
C LEU A 149 -20.76 -9.13 -11.53
N SER A 150 -19.56 -8.54 -11.50
CA SER A 150 -18.88 -8.04 -12.72
C SER A 150 -18.52 -9.15 -13.71
N THR A 151 -18.47 -10.41 -13.25
CA THR A 151 -18.22 -11.57 -14.12
C THR A 151 -19.41 -11.85 -15.05
N PHE A 152 -20.62 -11.40 -14.70
CA PHE A 152 -21.82 -11.50 -15.53
C PHE A 152 -21.86 -10.40 -16.61
N SER A 153 -20.78 -10.28 -17.39
CA SER A 153 -20.60 -9.31 -18.48
C SER A 153 -21.51 -9.61 -19.69
N GLU A 154 -21.40 -8.81 -20.75
CA GLU A 154 -22.27 -8.87 -21.93
C GLU A 154 -22.40 -10.29 -22.54
N ASP A 155 -21.28 -11.00 -22.62
CA ASP A 155 -21.19 -12.34 -23.21
C ASP A 155 -21.51 -13.47 -22.23
N HIS A 156 -21.82 -13.16 -20.97
CA HIS A 156 -22.04 -14.18 -19.96
C HIS A 156 -23.40 -14.88 -20.17
N PRO A 157 -23.45 -16.22 -20.34
CA PRO A 157 -24.67 -16.93 -20.75
C PRO A 157 -25.80 -16.87 -19.73
N GLN A 158 -25.49 -16.60 -18.45
CA GLN A 158 -26.46 -16.56 -17.35
C GLN A 158 -26.71 -15.15 -16.79
N ARG A 159 -26.23 -14.09 -17.45
CA ARG A 159 -26.38 -12.70 -16.97
C ARG A 159 -27.84 -12.33 -16.70
N GLU A 160 -28.71 -12.58 -17.67
CA GLU A 160 -30.15 -12.28 -17.56
C GLU A 160 -30.80 -13.03 -16.39
N PHE A 161 -30.50 -14.32 -16.25
CA PHE A 161 -31.03 -15.14 -15.16
C PHE A 161 -30.66 -14.59 -13.78
N VAL A 162 -29.39 -14.23 -13.57
CA VAL A 162 -28.92 -13.72 -12.26
C VAL A 162 -29.55 -12.36 -11.95
N ILE A 163 -29.53 -11.43 -12.90
CA ILE A 163 -30.10 -10.10 -12.70
C ILE A 163 -31.59 -10.16 -12.40
N GLN A 164 -32.36 -10.98 -13.14
CA GLN A 164 -33.79 -11.16 -12.88
C GLN A 164 -34.05 -11.81 -11.52
N SER A 165 -33.26 -12.82 -11.15
CA SER A 165 -33.46 -13.54 -9.88
C SER A 165 -33.13 -12.72 -8.64
N LEU A 166 -32.30 -11.69 -8.78
CA LEU A 166 -31.93 -10.77 -7.70
C LEU A 166 -32.71 -9.44 -7.73
N SER A 167 -33.70 -9.31 -8.63
CA SER A 167 -34.51 -8.09 -8.75
C SER A 167 -35.61 -7.97 -7.68
N ASP A 168 -36.05 -9.10 -7.09
CA ASP A 168 -37.07 -9.12 -6.05
C ASP A 168 -36.90 -10.34 -5.10
N PRO A 169 -36.48 -10.13 -3.83
CA PRO A 169 -36.08 -8.86 -3.25
C PRO A 169 -34.72 -8.40 -3.78
N LEU A 170 -34.49 -7.09 -3.82
CA LEU A 170 -33.15 -6.54 -4.07
C LEU A 170 -32.21 -6.92 -2.91
N PRO A 171 -30.94 -7.26 -3.19
CA PRO A 171 -29.92 -7.45 -2.17
C PRO A 171 -29.65 -6.17 -1.38
N THR A 172 -28.98 -6.28 -0.23
CA THR A 172 -28.58 -5.14 0.62
C THR A 172 -27.07 -4.94 0.62
N GLY A 173 -26.61 -3.83 1.19
CA GLY A 173 -25.17 -3.53 1.37
C GLY A 173 -24.44 -3.29 0.05
N PHE A 174 -23.12 -3.46 0.06
CA PHE A 174 -22.27 -3.33 -1.13
C PHE A 174 -22.64 -4.30 -2.27
N MET A 175 -23.19 -5.47 -1.96
CA MET A 175 -23.73 -6.41 -2.96
C MET A 175 -24.81 -5.77 -3.85
N ALA A 176 -25.62 -4.86 -3.29
CA ALA A 176 -26.61 -4.12 -4.08
C ALA A 176 -25.97 -3.16 -5.09
N ILE A 177 -24.82 -2.58 -4.76
CA ILE A 177 -24.03 -1.75 -5.69
C ILE A 177 -23.47 -2.63 -6.81
N GLY A 178 -22.88 -3.79 -6.49
CA GLY A 178 -22.43 -4.73 -7.51
C GLY A 178 -23.53 -5.19 -8.46
N LEU A 179 -24.77 -5.39 -7.96
CA LEU A 179 -25.91 -5.72 -8.81
C LEU A 179 -26.34 -4.52 -9.66
N LEU A 180 -26.33 -3.31 -9.09
CA LEU A 180 -26.67 -2.07 -9.77
C LEU A 180 -25.75 -1.82 -10.97
N ASP A 181 -24.43 -1.94 -10.78
CA ASP A 181 -23.44 -1.74 -11.85
C ASP A 181 -23.59 -2.80 -12.95
N CYS A 182 -23.76 -4.08 -12.55
CA CYS A 182 -24.01 -5.18 -13.49
C CYS A 182 -25.29 -4.96 -14.31
N ALA A 183 -26.38 -4.51 -13.68
CA ALA A 183 -27.67 -4.26 -14.34
C ALA A 183 -27.61 -3.03 -15.25
N THR A 184 -26.92 -1.97 -14.83
CA THR A 184 -26.74 -0.74 -15.62
C THR A 184 -25.94 -1.02 -16.88
N SER A 185 -24.81 -1.73 -16.76
CA SER A 185 -24.02 -2.18 -17.92
C SER A 185 -24.84 -3.01 -18.91
N ALA A 186 -25.71 -3.89 -18.41
CA ALA A 186 -26.62 -4.66 -19.25
C ALA A 186 -27.70 -3.80 -19.92
N ALA A 187 -28.23 -2.79 -19.22
CA ALA A 187 -29.25 -1.88 -19.75
C ALA A 187 -28.70 -0.96 -20.84
N ILE A 188 -27.46 -0.47 -20.70
CA ILE A 188 -26.76 0.29 -21.76
C ILE A 188 -26.70 -0.51 -23.07
N ASN A 189 -26.50 -1.83 -22.96
CA ASN A 189 -26.49 -2.76 -24.11
C ASN A 189 -27.89 -3.21 -24.57
N GLY A 190 -28.96 -2.64 -24.01
CA GLY A 190 -30.35 -2.95 -24.38
C GLY A 190 -30.83 -4.33 -23.94
N ALA A 191 -30.26 -4.91 -22.87
CA ALA A 191 -30.55 -6.29 -22.48
C ALA A 191 -31.94 -6.50 -21.84
N PHE A 192 -32.56 -5.48 -21.24
CA PHE A 192 -33.83 -5.63 -20.51
C PHE A 192 -34.84 -4.51 -20.82
N ASP A 193 -36.12 -4.86 -20.76
CA ASP A 193 -37.24 -3.90 -20.90
C ASP A 193 -37.44 -3.03 -19.63
N GLN A 194 -37.04 -3.53 -18.46
CA GLN A 194 -37.18 -2.86 -17.17
C GLN A 194 -35.96 -3.12 -16.30
N HIS A 195 -35.35 -2.05 -15.77
CA HIS A 195 -34.20 -2.13 -14.89
C HIS A 195 -34.61 -2.70 -13.50
N PRO A 196 -33.82 -3.57 -12.84
CA PRO A 196 -34.16 -4.15 -11.53
C PRO A 196 -34.45 -3.10 -10.45
N PHE A 197 -33.75 -1.97 -10.50
CA PHE A 197 -33.93 -0.85 -9.58
C PHE A 197 -35.09 0.09 -9.98
N ASP A 198 -35.73 -0.13 -11.13
CA ASP A 198 -36.99 0.54 -11.51
C ASP A 198 -38.19 -0.08 -10.78
N SER A 199 -38.11 -0.07 -9.46
CA SER A 199 -39.10 -0.56 -8.51
C SER A 199 -39.17 0.40 -7.31
N PRO A 200 -40.26 0.37 -6.49
CA PRO A 200 -40.34 1.22 -5.31
C PRO A 200 -39.18 1.01 -4.31
N ALA A 201 -38.73 -0.24 -4.14
CA ALA A 201 -37.60 -0.56 -3.28
C ALA A 201 -36.28 -0.04 -3.87
N GLY A 202 -36.04 -0.27 -5.16
CA GLY A 202 -34.84 0.22 -5.84
C GLY A 202 -34.75 1.74 -5.84
N THR A 203 -35.85 2.43 -6.14
CA THR A 203 -35.94 3.90 -6.05
C THR A 203 -35.59 4.42 -4.66
N GLN A 204 -36.03 3.74 -3.60
CA GLN A 204 -35.71 4.12 -2.23
C GLN A 204 -34.22 3.93 -1.93
N MET A 205 -33.60 2.85 -2.42
CA MET A 205 -32.16 2.61 -2.26
C MET A 205 -31.32 3.66 -3.00
N LEU A 206 -31.65 3.93 -4.28
CA LEU A 206 -30.96 4.96 -5.08
C LEU A 206 -31.02 6.33 -4.41
N ARG A 207 -32.20 6.71 -3.89
CA ARG A 207 -32.34 7.96 -3.13
C ARG A 207 -31.46 7.97 -1.88
N GLY A 208 -31.45 6.86 -1.12
CA GLY A 208 -30.63 6.74 0.08
C GLY A 208 -29.15 6.92 -0.20
N TRP A 209 -28.64 6.40 -1.32
CA TRP A 209 -27.25 6.59 -1.73
C TRP A 209 -26.95 8.01 -2.19
N LEU A 210 -27.85 8.65 -2.96
CA LEU A 210 -27.68 10.04 -3.42
C LEU A 210 -27.81 11.08 -2.30
N GLU A 211 -28.51 10.75 -1.21
CA GLU A 211 -28.68 11.63 -0.05
C GLU A 211 -27.66 11.36 1.08
N ASP A 212 -26.80 10.33 0.96
CA ASP A 212 -25.83 9.99 1.99
C ASP A 212 -24.74 11.08 2.05
N PRO A 213 -24.60 11.80 3.18
CA PRO A 213 -23.63 12.90 3.28
C PRO A 213 -22.19 12.41 3.41
N ASP A 214 -21.97 11.10 3.62
CA ASP A 214 -20.65 10.51 3.82
C ASP A 214 -19.85 10.45 2.50
N PRO A 215 -18.75 11.22 2.36
CA PRO A 215 -17.94 11.23 1.13
C PRO A 215 -17.43 9.86 0.71
N GLU A 216 -17.29 8.97 1.67
CA GLU A 216 -16.80 7.62 1.47
C GLU A 216 -17.80 6.69 0.77
N LYS A 217 -19.06 7.12 0.68
CA LYS A 217 -20.12 6.45 -0.07
C LYS A 217 -20.51 7.21 -1.32
N TYR A 218 -19.77 8.25 -1.71
CA TYR A 218 -20.03 8.95 -2.97
C TYR A 218 -19.84 8.04 -4.18
N SER A 219 -19.03 6.98 -4.08
CA SER A 219 -18.99 5.91 -5.09
C SER A 219 -20.34 5.22 -5.27
N TYR A 220 -21.16 5.09 -4.22
CA TYR A 220 -22.49 4.48 -4.31
C TYR A 220 -23.47 5.44 -5.01
N ALA A 221 -23.36 6.73 -4.69
CA ALA A 221 -24.10 7.79 -5.39
C ALA A 221 -23.72 7.85 -6.88
N HIS A 222 -22.44 7.66 -7.21
CA HIS A 222 -21.96 7.58 -8.59
C HIS A 222 -22.62 6.42 -9.34
N SER A 223 -22.54 5.19 -8.82
CA SER A 223 -23.24 4.03 -9.39
C SER A 223 -24.74 4.23 -9.50
N ALA A 224 -25.38 4.83 -8.48
CA ALA A 224 -26.81 5.14 -8.49
C ALA A 224 -27.19 6.09 -9.63
N THR A 225 -26.32 7.05 -9.93
CA THR A 225 -26.52 8.06 -10.95
C THR A 225 -26.47 7.47 -12.36
N GLY A 226 -25.51 6.58 -12.62
CA GLY A 226 -25.39 5.88 -13.91
C GLY A 226 -26.63 5.04 -14.27
N ALA A 227 -27.38 4.56 -13.27
CA ALA A 227 -28.60 3.79 -13.48
C ALA A 227 -29.84 4.64 -13.85
N LEU A 228 -29.80 5.96 -13.61
CA LEU A 228 -30.97 6.84 -13.72
C LEU A 228 -31.62 6.90 -15.12
N PRO A 229 -30.89 6.82 -16.25
CA PRO A 229 -31.52 6.78 -17.58
C PRO A 229 -32.55 5.64 -17.74
N PHE A 230 -32.37 4.55 -16.99
CA PHE A 230 -33.18 3.33 -17.06
C PHE A 230 -34.29 3.25 -16.02
N ILE A 231 -34.49 4.30 -15.22
CA ILE A 231 -35.58 4.39 -14.24
C ILE A 231 -36.80 5.08 -14.86
N SER A 232 -38.00 4.59 -14.56
CA SER A 232 -39.24 5.16 -15.06
C SER A 232 -39.61 6.48 -14.35
N ASN A 233 -40.40 7.31 -15.03
CA ASN A 233 -41.00 8.50 -14.41
C ASN A 233 -42.17 8.13 -13.49
N PRO A 234 -42.46 8.93 -12.43
CA PRO A 234 -41.77 10.16 -12.02
C PRO A 234 -40.45 10.05 -11.21
N PRO A 235 -40.10 8.94 -10.52
CA PRO A 235 -38.93 8.92 -9.63
C PRO A 235 -37.61 9.36 -10.24
N ARG A 236 -37.36 8.99 -11.50
CA ARG A 236 -36.14 9.35 -12.23
C ARG A 236 -35.83 10.84 -12.15
N ASP A 237 -36.83 11.69 -12.36
CA ASP A 237 -36.62 13.13 -12.47
C ASP A 237 -36.24 13.74 -11.12
N GLU A 238 -36.82 13.22 -10.03
CA GLU A 238 -36.46 13.61 -8.67
C GLU A 238 -35.05 13.15 -8.30
N LEU A 239 -34.68 11.91 -8.66
CA LEU A 239 -33.34 11.37 -8.39
C LEU A 239 -32.26 12.10 -9.18
N LEU A 240 -32.53 12.44 -10.45
CA LEU A 240 -31.60 13.19 -11.27
C LEU A 240 -31.38 14.60 -10.72
N GLU A 241 -32.43 15.24 -10.20
CA GLU A 241 -32.30 16.54 -9.54
C GLU A 241 -31.40 16.46 -8.29
N LEU A 242 -31.49 15.38 -7.51
CA LEU A 242 -30.58 15.13 -6.38
C LEU A 242 -29.14 14.93 -6.85
N ALA A 243 -28.91 14.08 -7.86
CA ALA A 243 -27.58 13.78 -8.37
C ALA A 243 -26.89 15.02 -8.97
N MET A 244 -27.64 15.85 -9.72
CA MET A 244 -27.14 17.12 -10.27
C MET A 244 -26.79 18.16 -9.19
N GLN A 245 -27.29 18.02 -7.97
CA GLN A 245 -27.01 18.89 -6.81
C GLN A 245 -26.07 18.25 -5.78
N HIS A 246 -25.54 17.05 -6.09
CA HIS A 246 -24.70 16.30 -5.18
C HIS A 246 -23.40 17.07 -4.85
N PRO A 247 -22.86 17.03 -3.63
CA PRO A 247 -21.62 17.74 -3.28
C PRO A 247 -20.38 17.28 -4.07
N ASP A 248 -20.37 16.03 -4.53
CA ASP A 248 -19.27 15.46 -5.32
C ASP A 248 -19.37 15.79 -6.82
N PRO A 249 -18.32 16.40 -7.42
CA PRO A 249 -18.29 16.71 -8.85
C PRO A 249 -18.38 15.49 -9.77
N SER A 250 -17.85 14.32 -9.38
CA SER A 250 -17.92 13.11 -10.22
C SER A 250 -19.36 12.61 -10.30
N VAL A 251 -20.12 12.67 -9.20
CA VAL A 251 -21.56 12.37 -9.21
C VAL A 251 -22.34 13.37 -10.06
N GLN A 252 -22.02 14.67 -10.00
CA GLN A 252 -22.64 15.67 -10.87
C GLN A 252 -22.33 15.42 -12.36
N LEU A 253 -21.09 15.05 -12.68
CA LEU A 253 -20.66 14.72 -14.03
C LEU A 253 -21.42 13.51 -14.58
N GLU A 254 -21.53 12.44 -13.79
CA GLU A 254 -22.33 11.26 -14.11
C GLU A 254 -23.81 11.62 -14.30
N ALA A 255 -24.34 12.54 -13.49
CA ALA A 255 -25.72 13.01 -13.61
C ALA A 255 -25.94 13.80 -14.89
N ALA A 256 -24.94 14.60 -15.30
CA ALA A 256 -24.96 15.35 -16.54
C ALA A 256 -24.97 14.41 -17.77
N TRP A 257 -24.19 13.33 -17.73
CA TRP A 257 -24.25 12.26 -18.73
C TRP A 257 -25.63 11.59 -18.76
N ALA A 258 -26.14 11.15 -17.61
CA ALA A 258 -27.46 10.51 -17.51
C ALA A 258 -28.59 11.42 -18.03
N ALA A 259 -28.52 12.72 -17.74
CA ALA A 259 -29.44 13.71 -18.28
C ALA A 259 -29.28 13.89 -19.81
N GLY A 260 -28.05 13.90 -20.32
CA GLY A 260 -27.73 13.97 -21.74
C GLY A 260 -28.26 12.78 -22.53
N GLU A 261 -28.13 11.56 -21.99
CA GLU A 261 -28.67 10.32 -22.56
C GLU A 261 -30.20 10.37 -22.71
N LEU A 262 -30.88 11.05 -21.77
CA LEU A 262 -32.32 11.32 -21.83
C LEU A 262 -32.70 12.49 -22.76
N GLY A 263 -31.72 13.08 -23.47
CA GLY A 263 -31.90 14.21 -24.37
C GLY A 263 -32.18 15.53 -23.66
N ARG A 264 -31.75 15.70 -22.41
CA ARG A 264 -31.97 16.93 -21.64
C ARG A 264 -30.85 17.94 -21.87
N GLU A 265 -31.24 19.16 -22.23
CA GLU A 265 -30.30 20.25 -22.55
C GLU A 265 -29.50 20.73 -21.33
N ASP A 266 -30.07 20.69 -20.13
CA ASP A 266 -29.36 21.06 -18.89
C ASP A 266 -28.18 20.13 -18.58
N GLY A 267 -28.34 18.82 -18.78
CA GLY A 267 -27.24 17.84 -18.71
C GLY A 267 -26.11 18.13 -19.69
N LEU A 268 -26.45 18.33 -20.97
CA LEU A 268 -25.46 18.67 -22.00
C LEU A 268 -24.72 19.98 -21.68
N ASN A 269 -25.43 21.01 -21.19
CA ASN A 269 -24.80 22.26 -20.79
C ASN A 269 -23.84 22.08 -19.61
N MET A 270 -24.14 21.19 -18.67
CA MET A 270 -23.25 20.86 -17.55
C MET A 270 -22.01 20.09 -18.02
N LEU A 271 -22.15 19.12 -18.94
CA LEU A 271 -20.99 18.45 -19.57
C LEU A 271 -20.05 19.44 -20.26
N VAL A 272 -20.61 20.41 -21.00
CA VAL A 272 -19.84 21.48 -21.64
C VAL A 272 -19.07 22.33 -20.62
N GLN A 273 -19.63 22.55 -19.42
CA GLN A 273 -18.93 23.23 -18.34
C GLN A 273 -17.79 22.36 -17.78
N PHE A 274 -18.03 21.07 -17.57
CA PHE A 274 -16.99 20.13 -17.11
C PHE A 274 -15.86 19.94 -18.12
N CYS A 275 -16.10 20.07 -19.43
CA CYS A 275 -15.02 20.11 -20.42
C CYS A 275 -14.01 21.24 -20.15
N LEU A 276 -14.40 22.30 -19.44
CA LEU A 276 -13.52 23.42 -19.07
C LEU A 276 -12.91 23.28 -17.67
N ASP A 277 -13.28 22.24 -16.93
CA ASP A 277 -12.64 21.86 -15.67
C ASP A 277 -11.53 20.83 -15.95
N VAL A 278 -10.28 21.20 -15.69
CA VAL A 278 -9.12 20.35 -15.97
C VAL A 278 -9.24 18.98 -15.31
N ASN A 279 -9.85 18.89 -14.12
CA ASN A 279 -9.91 17.66 -13.34
C ASN A 279 -10.94 16.66 -13.91
N HIS A 280 -11.91 17.15 -14.68
CA HIS A 280 -13.04 16.37 -15.20
C HIS A 280 -13.17 16.42 -16.72
N SER A 281 -12.30 17.17 -17.41
CA SER A 281 -12.46 17.49 -18.83
C SER A 281 -12.39 16.26 -19.73
N ASP A 282 -11.46 15.34 -19.47
CA ASP A 282 -11.30 14.14 -20.28
C ASP A 282 -12.56 13.26 -20.24
N ALA A 283 -13.08 13.00 -19.04
CA ALA A 283 -14.33 12.25 -18.85
C ALA A 283 -15.53 12.96 -19.50
N ALA A 284 -15.68 14.28 -19.31
CA ALA A 284 -16.76 15.04 -19.93
C ALA A 284 -16.71 15.04 -21.46
N GLN A 285 -15.51 15.10 -22.05
CA GLN A 285 -15.32 15.00 -23.50
C GLN A 285 -15.69 13.61 -24.01
N ARG A 286 -15.27 12.54 -23.32
CA ARG A 286 -15.68 11.16 -23.63
C ARG A 286 -17.19 10.98 -23.56
N TYR A 287 -17.85 11.54 -22.55
CA TYR A 287 -19.32 11.53 -22.45
C TYR A 287 -20.00 12.28 -23.59
N LEU A 288 -19.49 13.43 -24.02
CA LEU A 288 -20.01 14.10 -25.22
C LEU A 288 -19.73 13.32 -26.51
N GLU A 289 -18.63 12.57 -26.59
CA GLU A 289 -18.34 11.66 -27.71
C GLU A 289 -19.34 10.49 -27.76
N GLU A 290 -19.58 9.82 -26.64
CA GLU A 290 -20.55 8.73 -26.49
C GLU A 290 -21.96 9.16 -26.86
N LEU A 291 -22.37 10.37 -26.44
CA LEU A 291 -23.66 10.98 -26.77
C LEU A 291 -23.74 11.50 -28.22
N GLU A 292 -22.70 11.30 -29.04
CA GLU A 292 -22.58 11.83 -30.41
C GLU A 292 -22.70 13.37 -30.49
N ARG A 293 -22.27 14.08 -29.43
CA ARG A 293 -22.32 15.55 -29.25
C ARG A 293 -20.95 16.21 -29.20
N THR A 294 -19.98 15.69 -29.94
CA THR A 294 -18.64 16.31 -30.08
C THR A 294 -18.67 17.75 -30.60
N ASP A 295 -19.77 18.16 -31.27
CA ASP A 295 -20.03 19.53 -31.69
C ASP A 295 -20.11 20.53 -30.52
N LEU A 296 -20.38 20.04 -29.31
CA LEU A 296 -20.51 20.85 -28.10
C LEU A 296 -19.18 21.05 -27.35
N ILE A 297 -18.13 20.27 -27.66
CA ILE A 297 -16.85 20.36 -26.96
C ILE A 297 -16.24 21.75 -27.21
N PRO A 298 -15.99 22.57 -26.17
CA PRO A 298 -15.40 23.89 -26.33
C PRO A 298 -14.02 23.82 -26.96
N SER A 299 -13.69 24.77 -27.86
CA SER A 299 -12.36 24.82 -28.48
C SER A 299 -11.22 25.01 -27.47
N GLN A 300 -11.50 25.61 -26.31
CA GLN A 300 -10.54 25.76 -25.21
C GLN A 300 -10.12 24.40 -24.61
N ALA A 301 -11.05 23.44 -24.51
CA ALA A 301 -10.76 22.09 -24.03
C ALA A 301 -9.88 21.30 -25.02
N GLN A 302 -9.83 21.74 -26.28
CA GLN A 302 -9.02 21.16 -27.35
C GLN A 302 -7.63 21.82 -27.48
N GLU A 303 -7.30 22.81 -26.64
CA GLU A 303 -5.95 23.39 -26.64
C GLU A 303 -4.94 22.38 -26.08
N GLU A 304 -3.83 22.15 -26.77
CA GLU A 304 -2.84 21.11 -26.40
C GLU A 304 -2.35 21.25 -24.94
N SER A 305 -2.12 22.47 -24.47
CA SER A 305 -1.71 22.72 -23.08
C SER A 305 -2.79 22.42 -22.05
N PHE A 306 -4.07 22.54 -22.43
CA PHE A 306 -5.20 22.20 -21.58
C PHE A 306 -5.37 20.69 -21.53
N GLN A 307 -5.31 20.02 -22.69
CA GLN A 307 -5.36 18.55 -22.79
C GLN A 307 -4.24 17.89 -21.99
N ALA A 308 -3.00 18.41 -22.08
CA ALA A 308 -1.89 17.89 -21.30
C ALA A 308 -2.14 18.01 -19.78
N LYS A 309 -2.73 19.13 -19.32
CA LYS A 309 -3.12 19.27 -17.91
C LYS A 309 -4.25 18.32 -17.51
N ALA A 310 -5.26 18.13 -18.36
CA ALA A 310 -6.36 17.23 -18.07
C ALA A 310 -5.89 15.76 -18.02
N GLU A 311 -5.01 15.36 -18.95
CA GLU A 311 -4.37 14.04 -18.95
C GLU A 311 -3.57 13.83 -17.66
N PHE A 312 -2.72 14.80 -17.28
CA PHE A 312 -1.93 14.71 -16.06
C PHE A 312 -2.80 14.66 -14.80
N SER A 313 -3.85 15.47 -14.75
CA SER A 313 -4.82 15.44 -13.65
C SER A 313 -5.48 14.07 -13.54
N GLY A 314 -5.95 13.50 -14.65
CA GLY A 314 -6.57 12.18 -14.68
C GLY A 314 -5.62 11.08 -14.22
N TRP A 315 -4.35 11.16 -14.62
CA TRP A 315 -3.32 10.23 -14.17
C TRP A 315 -3.05 10.34 -12.66
N LEU A 316 -2.86 11.57 -12.14
CA LEU A 316 -2.64 11.79 -10.70
C LEU A 316 -3.82 11.34 -9.82
N SER A 317 -5.04 11.46 -10.34
CA SER A 317 -6.26 11.00 -9.64
C SER A 317 -6.35 9.48 -9.51
N HIS A 318 -5.51 8.71 -10.20
CA HIS A 318 -5.56 7.26 -10.12
C HIS A 318 -5.19 6.77 -8.68
N PRO A 319 -5.86 5.75 -8.13
CA PRO A 319 -5.62 5.28 -6.76
C PRO A 319 -4.19 4.80 -6.45
N ASN A 320 -3.44 4.40 -7.47
CA ASN A 320 -2.03 4.02 -7.31
C ASN A 320 -1.06 5.22 -7.33
N GLU A 321 -1.56 6.42 -7.63
CA GLU A 321 -0.78 7.66 -7.67
C GLU A 321 -1.13 8.54 -6.46
N LEU A 322 -1.84 9.66 -6.66
CA LEU A 322 -2.31 10.51 -5.54
C LEU A 322 -3.72 10.15 -5.08
N GLY A 323 -4.48 9.36 -5.87
CA GLY A 323 -5.85 8.94 -5.56
C GLY A 323 -6.90 10.05 -5.61
N GLN A 324 -6.51 11.29 -5.93
CA GLN A 324 -7.40 12.42 -6.13
C GLN A 324 -6.77 13.45 -7.06
N ALA A 325 -7.59 14.31 -7.66
CA ALA A 325 -7.09 15.36 -8.54
C ALA A 325 -6.33 16.42 -7.73
N PRO A 326 -5.25 17.00 -8.28
CA PRO A 326 -4.53 18.09 -7.64
C PRO A 326 -5.37 19.38 -7.58
N ASP A 327 -5.07 20.24 -6.61
CA ASP A 327 -5.74 21.55 -6.45
C ASP A 327 -5.34 22.54 -7.54
N GLN A 328 -4.09 22.46 -8.01
CA GLN A 328 -3.55 23.35 -9.04
C GLN A 328 -2.62 22.61 -9.98
N LEU A 329 -2.68 23.00 -11.27
CA LEU A 329 -1.78 22.54 -12.32
C LEU A 329 -1.22 23.72 -13.11
N GLU A 330 0.10 23.76 -13.24
CA GLU A 330 0.85 24.79 -13.96
C GLU A 330 1.78 24.15 -14.98
N VAL A 331 1.72 24.59 -16.25
CA VAL A 331 2.71 24.21 -17.25
C VAL A 331 3.99 24.99 -16.98
N VAL A 332 5.04 24.29 -16.56
CA VAL A 332 6.35 24.87 -16.24
C VAL A 332 7.21 25.02 -17.48
N ASP A 333 7.16 24.03 -18.39
CA ASP A 333 7.91 24.04 -19.63
C ASP A 333 7.20 23.25 -20.72
N HIS A 334 7.46 23.63 -21.98
CA HIS A 334 6.95 22.94 -23.17
C HIS A 334 8.02 22.92 -24.26
N ARG A 335 8.31 21.73 -24.79
CA ARG A 335 9.31 21.55 -25.85
C ARG A 335 8.87 20.52 -26.88
N GLN A 336 9.43 20.66 -28.07
CA GLN A 336 9.42 19.62 -29.11
C GLN A 336 10.77 18.91 -29.07
N LEU A 337 10.81 17.68 -28.56
CA LEU A 337 12.05 16.93 -28.32
C LEU A 337 12.11 15.70 -29.23
N ALA A 338 13.29 15.42 -29.79
CA ALA A 338 13.54 14.19 -30.55
C ALA A 338 13.77 13.02 -29.58
N TRP A 339 12.69 12.37 -29.16
CA TRP A 339 12.71 11.39 -28.06
C TRP A 339 13.28 10.03 -28.51
N PRO A 340 14.28 9.47 -27.82
CA PRO A 340 14.87 8.17 -28.19
C PRO A 340 13.90 7.00 -27.94
N PRO A 341 14.18 5.80 -28.49
CA PRO A 341 15.29 5.49 -29.40
C PRO A 341 15.04 5.92 -30.85
N GLU A 342 13.79 6.11 -31.26
CA GLU A 342 13.43 6.45 -32.66
C GLU A 342 13.81 7.90 -33.03
N ARG A 343 13.97 8.78 -32.04
CA ARG A 343 14.23 10.22 -32.21
C ARG A 343 13.12 10.94 -32.97
N GLU A 344 11.89 10.46 -32.80
CA GLU A 344 10.71 11.17 -33.27
C GLU A 344 10.50 12.44 -32.45
N VAL A 345 10.20 13.55 -33.14
CA VAL A 345 9.92 14.82 -32.47
C VAL A 345 8.53 14.74 -31.85
N ARG A 346 8.46 14.87 -30.52
CA ARG A 346 7.23 14.81 -29.73
C ARG A 346 7.03 16.09 -28.92
N SER A 347 5.76 16.44 -28.70
CA SER A 347 5.36 17.53 -27.82
C SER A 347 5.48 17.04 -26.36
N MET A 348 6.33 17.69 -25.57
CA MET A 348 6.64 17.30 -24.20
C MET A 348 6.27 18.45 -23.26
N TRP A 349 5.43 18.17 -22.27
CA TRP A 349 4.93 19.14 -21.31
C TRP A 349 5.41 18.77 -19.92
N LEU A 350 6.09 19.70 -19.24
CA LEU A 350 6.35 19.58 -17.81
C LEU A 350 5.27 20.34 -17.07
N ILE A 351 4.58 19.63 -16.19
CA ILE A 351 3.43 20.15 -15.46
C ILE A 351 3.70 20.00 -13.98
N ARG A 352 3.68 21.13 -13.28
CA ARG A 352 3.75 21.18 -11.82
C ARG A 352 2.36 21.02 -11.25
N TYR A 353 2.25 20.17 -10.24
CA TYR A 353 1.04 20.07 -9.43
C TYR A 353 1.25 20.66 -8.03
N LEU A 354 0.15 21.04 -7.40
CA LEU A 354 0.05 21.34 -5.97
C LEU A 354 -1.15 20.58 -5.44
N MET A 355 -0.91 19.75 -4.44
CA MET A 355 -1.93 19.09 -3.63
C MET A 355 -1.79 19.60 -2.21
N ARG A 356 -2.81 20.31 -1.72
CA ARG A 356 -2.83 20.88 -0.39
C ARG A 356 -3.01 19.76 0.61
N ASP A 357 -2.22 19.82 1.67
CA ASP A 357 -2.45 18.93 2.80
C ASP A 357 -3.63 19.48 3.63
N ASP A 358 -4.79 18.85 3.46
CA ASP A 358 -6.01 19.17 4.21
C ASP A 358 -5.89 18.89 5.71
N SER A 359 -4.90 18.07 6.13
CA SER A 359 -4.72 17.75 7.54
C SER A 359 -4.19 18.93 8.35
N GLY A 360 -3.43 19.82 7.72
CA GLY A 360 -2.71 20.86 8.45
C GLY A 360 -1.41 20.36 9.11
N LEU A 361 -1.03 19.09 8.93
CA LEU A 361 0.14 18.46 9.57
C LEU A 361 1.35 18.28 8.65
N GLU A 362 1.15 18.13 7.35
CA GLU A 362 2.22 17.94 6.37
C GLU A 362 2.47 19.17 5.51
N GLU A 363 3.58 19.23 4.78
CA GLU A 363 3.70 20.27 3.75
C GLU A 363 2.76 19.96 2.59
N ASP A 364 2.33 21.00 1.85
CA ASP A 364 1.58 20.77 0.61
C ASP A 364 2.47 19.96 -0.34
N ASP A 365 1.92 18.92 -0.95
CA ASP A 365 2.65 18.10 -1.90
C ASP A 365 2.76 18.83 -3.24
N VAL A 366 4.00 19.01 -3.69
CA VAL A 366 4.33 19.78 -4.88
C VAL A 366 5.43 19.03 -5.60
N ASP A 367 5.13 18.58 -6.81
CA ASP A 367 6.15 18.09 -7.72
C ASP A 367 5.80 18.38 -9.19
N CYS A 368 6.67 17.94 -10.10
CA CYS A 368 6.49 18.05 -11.54
C CYS A 368 6.43 16.66 -12.18
N GLY A 369 5.47 16.47 -13.07
CA GLY A 369 5.41 15.31 -13.97
C GLY A 369 5.59 15.71 -15.43
N LEU A 370 5.63 14.69 -16.28
CA LEU A 370 5.76 14.79 -17.72
C LEU A 370 4.49 14.29 -18.39
N VAL A 371 4.05 14.98 -19.44
CA VAL A 371 3.05 14.51 -20.41
C VAL A 371 3.64 14.60 -21.81
N GLY A 372 3.52 13.53 -22.62
CA GLY A 372 4.01 13.50 -24.00
C GLY A 372 4.34 12.11 -24.51
N SER A 373 5.48 11.55 -24.11
CA SER A 373 5.88 10.17 -24.44
C SER A 373 5.06 9.15 -23.65
N VAL A 374 5.06 9.32 -22.33
CA VAL A 374 4.27 8.62 -21.32
C VAL A 374 3.96 9.63 -20.23
N THR A 375 2.74 9.61 -19.70
CA THR A 375 2.37 10.44 -18.55
C THR A 375 2.88 9.80 -17.27
N TRP A 376 3.72 10.53 -16.52
CA TRP A 376 4.40 9.99 -15.34
C TRP A 376 4.87 11.11 -14.37
N CYS A 377 5.00 10.78 -13.09
CA CYS A 377 5.58 11.65 -12.05
C CYS A 377 6.51 10.85 -11.11
N PHE A 378 7.65 11.40 -10.72
CA PHE A 378 8.56 10.79 -9.74
C PHE A 378 8.49 11.50 -8.40
N PHE A 379 7.53 11.12 -7.55
CA PHE A 379 7.24 11.77 -6.26
C PHE A 379 8.43 11.90 -5.29
N THR A 380 9.46 11.05 -5.44
CA THR A 380 10.63 11.04 -4.55
C THR A 380 11.82 11.82 -5.10
N TYR A 381 11.78 12.31 -6.35
CA TYR A 381 12.96 12.87 -7.03
C TYR A 381 13.05 14.40 -6.94
N LYS A 382 12.04 15.06 -6.36
CA LYS A 382 11.96 16.52 -6.17
C LYS A 382 12.14 17.25 -7.50
N MET A 383 11.37 16.85 -8.51
CA MET A 383 11.46 17.40 -9.87
C MET A 383 11.14 18.89 -9.91
N ASN A 384 10.28 19.37 -9.01
CA ASN A 384 10.00 20.79 -8.80
C ASN A 384 11.23 21.63 -8.37
N GLN A 385 12.31 21.00 -7.90
CA GLN A 385 13.57 21.66 -7.52
C GLN A 385 14.67 21.47 -8.58
N ARG A 386 14.30 21.09 -9.80
CA ARG A 386 15.24 20.82 -10.90
C ARG A 386 14.91 21.67 -12.13
N PRO A 387 15.92 22.04 -12.93
CA PRO A 387 15.67 22.70 -14.20
C PRO A 387 14.94 21.76 -15.18
N PRO A 388 14.10 22.29 -16.10
CA PRO A 388 13.35 21.48 -17.07
C PRO A 388 14.19 20.45 -17.82
N GLU A 389 15.41 20.81 -18.23
CA GLU A 389 16.33 19.92 -18.95
C GLU A 389 16.67 18.65 -18.15
N ASP A 390 16.85 18.79 -16.83
CA ASP A 390 17.19 17.66 -15.98
C ASP A 390 15.97 16.79 -15.71
N VAL A 391 14.77 17.38 -15.59
CA VAL A 391 13.51 16.63 -15.47
C VAL A 391 13.27 15.78 -16.73
N TYR A 392 13.36 16.39 -17.92
CA TYR A 392 13.25 15.63 -19.18
C TYR A 392 14.30 14.53 -19.28
N ALA A 393 15.54 14.79 -18.87
CA ALA A 393 16.61 13.80 -18.90
C ALA A 393 16.32 12.59 -18.02
N ILE A 394 15.81 12.80 -16.80
CA ILE A 394 15.48 11.70 -15.90
C ILE A 394 14.35 10.83 -16.47
N HIS A 395 13.27 11.44 -16.98
CA HIS A 395 12.18 10.71 -17.64
C HIS A 395 12.69 9.93 -18.85
N CYS A 396 13.52 10.56 -19.68
CA CYS A 396 14.13 9.90 -20.83
C CYS A 396 14.96 8.69 -20.43
N TYR A 397 15.78 8.79 -19.39
CA TYR A 397 16.57 7.66 -18.90
C TYR A 397 15.66 6.52 -18.44
N TRP A 398 14.68 6.81 -17.60
CA TRP A 398 13.76 5.81 -17.05
C TRP A 398 12.97 5.08 -18.13
N GLU A 399 12.49 5.80 -19.16
CA GLU A 399 11.84 5.14 -20.29
C GLU A 399 12.79 4.21 -21.05
N MET A 400 14.06 4.58 -21.18
CA MET A 400 15.06 3.71 -21.84
C MET A 400 15.45 2.51 -20.97
N GLU A 401 15.46 2.66 -19.65
CA GLU A 401 15.63 1.57 -18.68
C GLU A 401 14.46 0.57 -18.79
N ASN A 402 13.21 1.05 -18.74
CA ASN A 402 12.02 0.21 -18.93
C ASN A 402 11.94 -0.45 -20.32
N ALA A 403 12.54 0.16 -21.33
CA ALA A 403 12.66 -0.41 -22.67
C ALA A 403 13.82 -1.41 -22.82
N GLU A 404 14.52 -1.76 -21.73
CA GLU A 404 15.70 -2.63 -21.71
C GLU A 404 16.84 -2.11 -22.61
N LEU A 405 16.92 -0.80 -22.78
CA LEU A 405 17.99 -0.12 -23.53
C LEU A 405 19.06 0.46 -22.63
N ILE A 406 18.80 0.53 -21.32
CA ILE A 406 19.76 0.84 -20.28
C ILE A 406 19.62 -0.23 -19.19
N ASP A 407 20.74 -0.80 -18.76
CA ASP A 407 20.83 -1.71 -17.62
C ASP A 407 21.65 -1.02 -16.52
N GLU A 408 21.01 -0.66 -15.41
CA GLU A 408 21.65 0.00 -14.26
C GLU A 408 21.98 -1.03 -13.18
N THR A 409 23.23 -1.07 -12.75
CA THR A 409 23.71 -2.01 -11.74
C THR A 409 24.39 -1.28 -10.58
N GLU A 410 24.01 -1.63 -9.35
CA GLU A 410 24.72 -1.20 -8.14
C GLU A 410 26.06 -1.95 -8.01
N VAL A 411 27.13 -1.22 -7.73
CA VAL A 411 28.48 -1.78 -7.61
C VAL A 411 28.71 -2.27 -6.19
N THR A 412 28.77 -3.59 -6.03
CA THR A 412 29.03 -4.25 -4.74
C THR A 412 30.51 -4.57 -4.49
N ASP A 413 31.30 -4.75 -5.56
CA ASP A 413 32.77 -4.83 -5.49
C ASP A 413 33.41 -3.55 -6.06
N PRO A 414 33.95 -2.66 -5.21
CA PRO A 414 34.60 -1.43 -5.64
C PRO A 414 35.75 -1.64 -6.64
N ASN A 415 36.33 -2.85 -6.72
CA ASN A 415 37.44 -3.13 -7.62
C ASN A 415 37.00 -3.42 -9.06
N GLU A 416 35.76 -3.85 -9.28
CA GLU A 416 35.27 -4.29 -10.60
C GLU A 416 35.38 -3.16 -11.63
N TYR A 417 35.01 -1.95 -11.22
CA TYR A 417 34.97 -0.77 -12.08
C TYR A 417 36.03 0.28 -11.75
N ALA A 418 36.93 0.05 -10.80
CA ALA A 418 37.93 1.03 -10.33
C ALA A 418 38.74 1.68 -11.46
N GLY A 419 38.97 0.96 -12.58
CA GLY A 419 39.65 1.50 -13.75
C GLY A 419 38.93 2.67 -14.42
N MET A 420 37.61 2.80 -14.26
CA MET A 420 36.81 3.90 -14.82
C MET A 420 37.14 5.25 -14.18
N LEU A 421 37.60 5.29 -12.93
CA LEU A 421 38.04 6.53 -12.27
C LEU A 421 39.13 7.27 -13.07
N SER A 422 39.93 6.53 -13.86
CA SER A 422 40.98 7.12 -14.72
C SER A 422 40.44 7.94 -15.89
N GLN A 423 39.13 7.88 -16.16
CA GLN A 423 38.47 8.71 -17.19
C GLN A 423 38.31 10.16 -16.75
N TRP A 424 38.32 10.43 -15.44
CA TRP A 424 38.29 11.78 -14.91
C TRP A 424 39.60 12.52 -15.20
N THR A 425 39.49 13.69 -15.85
CA THR A 425 40.65 14.51 -16.26
C THR A 425 40.73 15.85 -15.53
N GLY A 426 39.82 16.11 -14.60
CA GLY A 426 39.79 17.33 -13.77
C GLY A 426 40.72 17.25 -12.54
N ASP A 427 40.46 18.12 -11.57
CA ASP A 427 41.22 18.16 -10.31
C ASP A 427 41.08 16.84 -9.52
N ALA A 428 42.05 16.53 -8.65
CA ALA A 428 42.07 15.26 -7.96
C ALA A 428 40.82 15.05 -7.07
N LEU A 429 40.18 13.88 -7.22
CA LEU A 429 39.04 13.45 -6.40
C LEU A 429 39.55 12.80 -5.11
N GLU A 430 38.95 13.16 -3.99
CA GLU A 430 39.18 12.53 -2.69
C GLU A 430 38.07 11.51 -2.40
N ASN A 431 38.42 10.39 -1.75
CA ASN A 431 37.48 9.33 -1.34
C ASN A 431 36.55 8.79 -2.44
N ALA A 432 36.99 8.82 -3.71
CA ALA A 432 36.16 8.42 -4.82
C ALA A 432 35.75 6.94 -4.73
N ASN A 433 34.45 6.66 -4.74
CA ASN A 433 33.88 5.32 -4.69
C ASN A 433 32.81 5.17 -5.76
N ILE A 434 32.98 4.21 -6.68
CA ILE A 434 31.97 3.92 -7.70
C ILE A 434 30.80 3.22 -7.02
N THR A 435 29.61 3.80 -7.16
CA THR A 435 28.39 3.28 -6.55
C THR A 435 27.50 2.59 -7.59
N GLN A 436 27.50 3.05 -8.84
CA GLN A 436 26.61 2.55 -9.89
C GLN A 436 27.25 2.58 -11.28
N VAL A 437 26.77 1.70 -12.16
CA VAL A 437 27.15 1.67 -13.58
C VAL A 437 25.91 1.45 -14.43
N ALA A 438 25.76 2.26 -15.48
CA ALA A 438 24.77 2.06 -16.53
C ALA A 438 25.44 1.49 -17.79
N GLU A 439 24.95 0.35 -18.26
CA GLU A 439 25.25 -0.18 -19.59
C GLU A 439 24.18 0.29 -20.58
N THR A 440 24.60 1.07 -21.58
CA THR A 440 23.72 1.62 -22.61
C THR A 440 23.75 0.77 -23.88
N SER A 441 22.56 0.53 -24.44
CA SER A 441 22.39 -0.20 -25.68
C SER A 441 22.97 0.56 -26.88
N PRO A 442 23.68 -0.11 -27.81
CA PRO A 442 24.14 0.50 -29.05
C PRO A 442 23.02 1.13 -29.89
N LYS A 443 21.76 0.71 -29.70
CA LYS A 443 20.59 1.27 -30.39
C LYS A 443 20.36 2.75 -30.06
N LEU A 444 20.77 3.21 -28.87
CA LEU A 444 20.64 4.59 -28.44
C LEU A 444 21.63 5.53 -29.16
N ASN A 445 22.63 4.96 -29.85
CA ASN A 445 23.67 5.69 -30.56
C ASN A 445 24.38 6.73 -29.67
N VAL A 446 24.68 6.33 -28.43
CA VAL A 446 25.49 7.08 -27.47
C VAL A 446 26.97 6.72 -27.61
N HIS A 447 27.86 7.61 -27.15
CA HIS A 447 29.30 7.47 -27.36
C HIS A 447 29.93 6.37 -26.50
N ALA A 448 29.65 6.36 -25.19
CA ALA A 448 30.14 5.32 -24.27
C ALA A 448 29.08 4.24 -24.07
N ARG A 449 29.52 2.97 -24.07
CA ARG A 449 28.68 1.84 -23.71
C ARG A 449 28.44 1.77 -22.19
N PHE A 450 29.46 2.10 -21.40
CA PHE A 450 29.38 2.08 -19.94
C PHE A 450 29.58 3.50 -19.40
N VAL A 451 28.69 3.91 -18.50
CA VAL A 451 28.77 5.17 -17.77
C VAL A 451 28.73 4.84 -16.28
N ALA A 452 29.71 5.30 -15.52
CA ALA A 452 29.78 5.02 -14.07
C ALA A 452 29.53 6.27 -13.25
N LEU A 453 28.86 6.09 -12.11
CA LEU A 453 28.69 7.12 -11.09
C LEU A 453 29.62 6.80 -9.90
N ALA A 454 30.34 7.80 -9.42
CA ALA A 454 31.08 7.70 -8.18
C ALA A 454 30.78 8.86 -7.24
N SER A 455 30.57 8.59 -5.96
CA SER A 455 30.59 9.60 -4.91
C SER A 455 32.05 9.97 -4.60
N ALA A 456 32.32 11.25 -4.38
CA ALA A 456 33.65 11.74 -4.06
C ALA A 456 33.59 13.12 -3.38
N THR A 457 34.74 13.64 -2.97
CA THR A 457 34.91 15.03 -2.54
C THR A 457 35.85 15.73 -3.53
N LEU A 458 35.48 16.90 -4.04
CA LEU A 458 36.29 17.72 -4.94
C LEU A 458 36.47 19.12 -4.35
N ASN A 459 37.71 19.55 -4.13
CA ASN A 459 38.02 20.87 -3.54
C ASN A 459 37.30 21.15 -2.20
N GLY A 460 37.07 20.09 -1.39
CA GLY A 460 36.41 20.16 -0.09
C GLY A 460 34.88 20.19 -0.13
N GLU A 461 34.27 20.01 -1.30
CA GLU A 461 32.83 19.89 -1.49
C GLU A 461 32.48 18.44 -1.88
N ASP A 462 31.51 17.85 -1.19
CA ASP A 462 30.99 16.53 -1.51
C ASP A 462 30.08 16.59 -2.75
N GLY A 463 30.01 15.47 -3.46
CA GLY A 463 29.19 15.36 -4.66
C GLY A 463 29.49 14.08 -5.42
N TRP A 464 29.22 14.12 -6.72
CA TRP A 464 29.32 12.96 -7.59
C TRP A 464 30.10 13.29 -8.86
N VAL A 465 30.88 12.32 -9.33
CA VAL A 465 31.46 12.35 -10.66
C VAL A 465 30.78 11.29 -11.53
N VAL A 466 30.35 11.69 -12.72
CA VAL A 466 29.90 10.75 -13.75
C VAL A 466 31.03 10.55 -14.75
N LEU A 467 31.40 9.29 -14.99
CA LEU A 467 32.53 8.86 -15.80
C LEU A 467 32.03 8.36 -17.16
N ASP A 468 32.09 9.25 -18.16
CA ASP A 468 31.61 9.07 -19.54
C ASP A 468 32.68 9.49 -20.55
N GLY A 469 33.91 9.01 -20.33
CA GLY A 469 35.07 9.32 -21.16
C GLY A 469 35.33 10.83 -21.26
N PRO A 470 35.43 11.42 -22.47
CA PRO A 470 35.63 12.87 -22.64
C PRO A 470 34.50 13.75 -22.09
N ARG A 471 33.33 13.17 -21.78
CA ARG A 471 32.15 13.89 -21.26
C ARG A 471 32.02 13.76 -19.74
N SER A 472 33.01 13.21 -19.05
CA SER A 472 32.95 13.05 -17.59
C SER A 472 32.72 14.40 -16.89
N THR A 473 31.75 14.45 -15.97
CA THR A 473 31.26 15.70 -15.36
C THR A 473 31.18 15.56 -13.84
N TRP A 474 31.48 16.64 -13.13
CA TRP A 474 31.29 16.78 -11.68
C TRP A 474 29.94 17.41 -11.38
N TYR A 475 29.18 16.81 -10.45
CA TYR A 475 27.90 17.27 -9.95
C TYR A 475 28.05 17.58 -8.46
N PRO A 476 28.21 18.85 -8.06
CA PRO A 476 28.36 19.21 -6.65
C PRO A 476 27.06 18.99 -5.89
N GLN A 477 27.15 18.55 -4.64
CA GLN A 477 25.96 18.35 -3.80
C GLN A 477 25.19 19.65 -3.55
N SER A 478 25.87 20.81 -3.55
CA SER A 478 25.22 22.12 -3.43
C SER A 478 24.34 22.53 -4.62
N GLU A 479 24.33 21.75 -5.70
CA GLU A 479 23.50 21.93 -6.88
C GLU A 479 22.37 20.90 -7.00
N GLN A 480 22.23 20.03 -6.00
CA GLN A 480 21.20 18.99 -5.98
C GLN A 480 20.21 19.24 -4.84
N PRO A 481 18.94 18.83 -4.98
CA PRO A 481 18.00 18.79 -3.85
C PRO A 481 18.59 18.02 -2.67
N SER A 482 18.22 18.41 -1.44
CA SER A 482 18.54 17.62 -0.25
C SER A 482 18.00 16.20 -0.41
N GLU A 483 18.73 15.21 0.09
CA GLU A 483 18.32 13.79 0.01
C GLU A 483 18.26 13.24 -1.43
N THR A 484 18.96 13.88 -2.38
CA THR A 484 19.11 13.33 -3.74
C THR A 484 19.70 11.92 -3.67
N ILE A 485 18.96 10.96 -4.24
CA ILE A 485 19.42 9.59 -4.44
C ILE A 485 20.50 9.61 -5.53
N ASP A 486 21.63 8.95 -5.28
CA ASP A 486 22.79 8.88 -6.17
C ASP A 486 22.41 8.62 -7.64
N SER A 487 21.53 7.62 -7.90
CA SER A 487 21.13 7.26 -9.26
C SER A 487 20.54 8.41 -10.05
N VAL A 488 19.86 9.36 -9.41
CA VAL A 488 19.28 10.52 -10.10
C VAL A 488 20.34 11.30 -10.86
N VAL A 489 21.56 11.43 -10.32
CA VAL A 489 22.66 12.12 -11.00
C VAL A 489 23.08 11.38 -12.27
N LEU A 490 23.16 10.06 -12.22
CA LEU A 490 23.45 9.22 -13.38
C LEU A 490 22.36 9.37 -14.45
N LYS A 491 21.08 9.34 -14.05
CA LYS A 491 19.92 9.54 -14.92
C LYS A 491 19.93 10.89 -15.61
N ILE A 492 20.21 11.96 -14.86
CA ILE A 492 20.40 13.31 -15.41
C ILE A 492 21.50 13.30 -16.47
N HIS A 493 22.68 12.79 -16.14
CA HIS A 493 23.82 12.83 -17.06
C HIS A 493 23.50 12.11 -18.38
N VAL A 494 23.12 10.83 -18.30
CA VAL A 494 22.87 10.00 -19.49
C VAL A 494 21.66 10.52 -20.27
N GLY A 495 20.57 10.88 -19.59
CA GLY A 495 19.38 11.45 -20.22
C GLY A 495 19.65 12.73 -21.00
N ARG A 496 20.46 13.65 -20.45
CA ARG A 496 20.87 14.88 -21.16
C ARG A 496 21.65 14.56 -22.42
N GLN A 497 22.53 13.56 -22.38
CA GLN A 497 23.27 13.10 -23.57
C GLN A 497 22.34 12.50 -24.63
N LEU A 498 21.31 11.76 -24.22
CA LEU A 498 20.32 11.18 -25.13
C LEU A 498 19.48 12.26 -25.81
N LEU A 499 19.11 13.31 -25.08
CA LEU A 499 18.31 14.43 -25.57
C LEU A 499 19.13 15.52 -26.28
N GLY A 500 20.46 15.46 -26.21
CA GLY A 500 21.35 16.43 -26.85
C GLY A 500 21.40 17.78 -26.15
N PHE A 501 21.20 17.83 -24.82
CA PHE A 501 21.35 19.06 -24.04
C PHE A 501 22.83 19.36 -23.76
N GLU A 502 23.38 20.34 -24.46
CA GLU A 502 24.79 20.74 -24.34
C GLU A 502 25.04 21.81 -23.25
N ASP A 503 24.05 22.66 -22.97
CA ASP A 503 24.18 23.79 -22.05
C ASP A 503 24.00 23.35 -20.59
N GLU A 504 24.92 23.73 -19.71
CA GLU A 504 24.83 23.46 -18.27
C GLU A 504 23.73 24.35 -17.65
N PRO A 505 22.66 23.78 -17.07
CA PRO A 505 21.58 24.56 -16.48
C PRO A 505 22.02 25.16 -15.13
N ASP A 506 21.46 26.31 -14.77
CA ASP A 506 21.67 26.93 -13.46
C ASP A 506 20.84 26.21 -12.38
N ARG A 507 21.29 25.02 -11.95
CA ARG A 507 20.58 24.21 -10.96
C ARG A 507 20.33 24.93 -9.64
N LYS A 508 21.28 25.78 -9.20
CA LYS A 508 21.17 26.52 -7.94
C LYS A 508 19.96 27.44 -7.92
N SER A 509 19.58 28.01 -9.06
CA SER A 509 18.39 28.87 -9.18
C SER A 509 17.06 28.12 -8.99
N TYR A 510 17.04 26.80 -9.14
CA TYR A 510 15.86 25.94 -8.98
C TYR A 510 15.77 25.29 -7.61
N LEU A 511 16.85 25.31 -6.81
CA LEU A 511 16.81 24.82 -5.44
C LEU A 511 15.92 25.76 -4.62
N VAL A 512 14.66 25.36 -4.45
CA VAL A 512 13.71 26.09 -3.62
C VAL A 512 14.21 26.01 -2.19
N GLU A 513 14.50 27.16 -1.58
CA GLU A 513 14.64 27.24 -0.13
C GLU A 513 13.35 26.71 0.49
N THR A 514 13.43 25.56 1.18
CA THR A 514 12.38 24.86 1.96
C THR A 514 10.99 25.46 1.79
N ALA A 515 10.09 24.71 1.13
CA ALA A 515 8.67 25.07 1.00
C ALA A 515 8.17 25.73 2.28
N PRO A 516 7.38 26.83 2.19
CA PRO A 516 7.03 27.63 3.35
C PRO A 516 6.45 26.73 4.44
N ARG A 517 7.29 26.45 5.44
CA ARG A 517 6.92 25.60 6.55
C ARG A 517 5.78 26.30 7.27
N ARG A 518 4.71 25.56 7.53
CA ARG A 518 3.65 26.03 8.43
C ARG A 518 4.31 26.51 9.71
N THR A 519 3.84 27.64 10.22
CA THR A 519 4.33 28.14 11.50
C THR A 519 4.07 27.08 12.58
N PRO A 520 4.93 26.97 13.62
CA PRO A 520 4.66 26.07 14.72
C PRO A 520 3.24 26.24 15.29
N GLU A 521 2.72 27.47 15.32
CA GLU A 521 1.36 27.78 15.76
C GLU A 521 0.27 27.18 14.85
N GLU A 522 0.44 27.24 13.52
CA GLU A 522 -0.49 26.63 12.56
C GLU A 522 -0.48 25.10 12.67
N TYR A 523 0.71 24.52 12.78
CA TYR A 523 0.88 23.07 12.95
C TYR A 523 0.23 22.57 14.26
N LEU A 524 0.48 23.27 15.37
CA LEU A 524 -0.15 22.97 16.65
C LEU A 524 -1.68 23.10 16.57
N ALA A 525 -2.20 24.16 15.93
CA ALA A 525 -3.64 24.34 15.78
C ALA A 525 -4.30 23.23 14.94
N ALA A 526 -3.62 22.74 13.90
CA ALA A 526 -4.08 21.64 13.08
C ALA A 526 -4.13 20.32 13.88
N TYR A 527 -3.06 19.99 14.60
CA TYR A 527 -3.01 18.77 15.41
C TYR A 527 -4.08 18.79 16.52
N GLU A 528 -4.25 19.93 17.18
CA GLU A 528 -5.26 20.12 18.21
C GLU A 528 -6.68 19.95 17.67
N LYS A 529 -6.96 20.51 16.48
CA LYS A 529 -8.24 20.32 15.79
C LYS A 529 -8.49 18.84 15.50
N MET A 530 -7.50 18.11 14.98
CA MET A 530 -7.64 16.68 14.70
C MET A 530 -7.88 15.84 15.95
N LEU A 531 -7.22 16.19 17.05
CA LEU A 531 -7.42 15.54 18.34
C LEU A 531 -8.84 15.76 18.87
N ASP A 532 -9.40 16.96 18.69
CA ASP A 532 -10.80 17.26 19.03
C ASP A 532 -11.79 16.53 18.10
N ASP A 533 -11.48 16.45 16.80
CA ASP A 533 -12.27 15.74 15.79
C ASP A 533 -12.28 14.23 16.06
N ALA A 534 -11.17 13.63 16.50
CA ALA A 534 -11.08 12.21 16.84
C ALA A 534 -12.11 11.77 17.90
N THR A 535 -12.59 12.70 18.75
CA THR A 535 -13.61 12.38 19.76
C THR A 535 -15.04 12.46 19.21
N ASN A 536 -15.28 13.28 18.18
CA ASN A 536 -16.63 13.65 17.73
C ASN A 536 -16.96 13.19 16.30
N ALA A 537 -15.99 12.68 15.55
CA ALA A 537 -16.14 12.31 14.15
C ALA A 537 -16.86 10.95 13.97
N SER A 538 -17.18 10.62 12.71
CA SER A 538 -17.67 9.29 12.32
C SER A 538 -16.64 8.20 12.63
N SER A 539 -17.08 6.94 12.77
CA SER A 539 -16.20 5.80 13.08
C SER A 539 -15.02 5.68 12.12
N ARG A 540 -15.23 5.88 10.82
CA ARG A 540 -14.16 5.85 9.82
C ARG A 540 -13.16 6.99 9.97
N ASN A 541 -13.61 8.20 10.29
CA ASN A 541 -12.69 9.31 10.59
C ASN A 541 -11.94 9.08 11.90
N GLN A 542 -12.59 8.53 12.92
CA GLN A 542 -11.91 8.09 14.14
C GLN A 542 -10.85 7.03 13.82
N LYS A 543 -11.14 6.06 12.94
CA LYS A 543 -10.17 5.06 12.47
C LYS A 543 -8.96 5.70 11.78
N LYS A 544 -9.17 6.67 10.88
CA LYS A 544 -8.07 7.43 10.24
C LYS A 544 -7.23 8.20 11.25
N LEU A 545 -7.84 8.71 12.32
CA LEU A 545 -7.17 9.54 13.33
C LEU A 545 -6.59 8.74 14.51
N LEU A 546 -7.05 7.52 14.81
CA LEU A 546 -6.66 6.76 16.00
C LEU A 546 -6.24 5.30 15.73
N GLY A 547 -6.52 4.74 14.55
CA GLY A 547 -6.19 3.35 14.21
C GLY A 547 -4.70 3.10 13.93
N ASN A 548 -4.38 1.94 13.35
CA ASN A 548 -3.00 1.45 13.19
C ASN A 548 -2.10 2.30 12.27
N HIS A 549 -2.70 3.13 11.41
CA HIS A 549 -2.00 4.09 10.55
C HIS A 549 -2.45 5.52 10.81
N SER A 550 -2.70 5.82 12.09
CA SER A 550 -3.19 7.12 12.53
C SER A 550 -2.26 8.27 12.13
N MET A 551 -2.86 9.32 11.56
CA MET A 551 -2.19 10.61 11.33
C MET A 551 -1.70 11.25 12.64
N LEU A 552 -2.45 11.10 13.74
CA LEU A 552 -2.02 11.64 15.04
C LEU A 552 -0.79 10.89 15.57
N ALA A 553 -0.64 9.60 15.24
CA ALA A 553 0.48 8.78 15.67
C ALA A 553 1.78 9.16 14.94
N SER A 554 1.73 9.30 13.60
CA SER A 554 2.90 9.67 12.79
C SER A 554 3.46 11.06 13.16
N HIS A 555 2.63 11.91 13.77
CA HIS A 555 2.96 13.28 14.14
C HIS A 555 3.18 13.52 15.65
N PHE A 556 3.11 12.47 16.48
CA PHE A 556 3.17 12.62 17.95
C PHE A 556 4.44 13.35 18.43
N ASP A 557 5.62 12.91 18.02
CA ASP A 557 6.89 13.49 18.48
C ASP A 557 7.06 14.94 18.00
N ARG A 558 6.73 15.22 16.74
CA ARG A 558 6.80 16.58 16.17
C ARG A 558 5.83 17.53 16.88
N TYR A 559 4.64 17.05 17.25
CA TYR A 559 3.69 17.80 18.05
C TYR A 559 4.22 18.10 19.46
N VAL A 560 4.79 17.10 20.15
CA VAL A 560 5.44 17.27 21.45
C VAL A 560 6.56 18.31 21.37
N ASP A 561 7.47 18.20 20.39
CA ASP A 561 8.57 19.14 20.16
C ASP A 561 8.06 20.57 19.97
N SER A 562 7.09 20.73 19.06
CA SER A 562 6.50 22.03 18.75
C SER A 562 5.82 22.66 19.97
N LEU A 563 5.17 21.85 20.81
CA LEU A 563 4.48 22.33 22.00
C LEU A 563 5.46 22.74 23.11
N VAL A 564 6.56 21.99 23.27
CA VAL A 564 7.66 22.31 24.19
C VAL A 564 8.29 23.64 23.80
N ASP A 565 8.62 23.82 22.53
CA ASP A 565 9.24 25.03 22.02
C ASP A 565 8.31 26.25 22.14
N ALA A 566 7.04 26.10 21.76
CA ALA A 566 6.07 27.20 21.77
C ALA A 566 5.67 27.65 23.20
N ARG A 567 5.69 26.73 24.18
CA ARG A 567 5.22 27.01 25.56
C ARG A 567 6.35 27.07 26.60
N GLU A 568 7.60 26.83 26.21
CA GLU A 568 8.74 26.63 27.13
C GLU A 568 8.40 25.61 28.24
N ALA A 569 7.67 24.56 27.90
CA ALA A 569 7.13 23.58 28.84
C ALA A 569 8.12 22.43 29.11
N ASP A 570 7.97 21.74 30.24
CA ASP A 570 8.70 20.49 30.48
C ASP A 570 8.26 19.41 29.49
N ARG A 571 9.21 18.82 28.76
CA ARG A 571 8.93 17.80 27.74
C ARG A 571 8.17 16.62 28.31
N ASN A 572 8.54 16.12 29.50
CA ASN A 572 7.90 14.94 30.06
C ASN A 572 6.42 15.23 30.40
N GLU A 573 6.12 16.41 30.95
CA GLU A 573 4.74 16.83 31.19
C GLU A 573 3.93 16.98 29.90
N VAL A 574 4.55 17.46 28.80
CA VAL A 574 3.90 17.53 27.49
C VAL A 574 3.60 16.13 26.93
N VAL A 575 4.56 15.21 26.97
CA VAL A 575 4.37 13.81 26.54
C VAL A 575 3.23 13.16 27.34
N ILE A 576 3.27 13.27 28.68
CA ILE A 576 2.25 12.71 29.57
C ILE A 576 0.87 13.29 29.25
N GLY A 577 0.74 14.61 29.15
CA GLY A 577 -0.53 15.27 28.88
C GLY A 577 -1.11 14.92 27.50
N THR A 578 -0.25 14.83 26.48
CA THR A 578 -0.66 14.47 25.12
C THR A 578 -1.12 13.01 25.05
N TYR A 579 -0.35 12.10 25.62
CA TYR A 579 -0.70 10.68 25.69
C TYR A 579 -2.04 10.46 26.41
N GLN A 580 -2.28 11.15 27.53
CA GLN A 580 -3.54 11.04 28.27
C GLN A 580 -4.75 11.56 27.49
N ARG A 581 -4.58 12.58 26.66
CA ARG A 581 -5.64 13.06 25.76
C ARG A 581 -5.95 12.05 24.67
N LEU A 582 -4.93 11.46 24.05
CA LEU A 582 -5.11 10.37 23.08
C LEU A 582 -5.79 9.16 23.71
N LEU A 583 -5.42 8.79 24.93
CA LEU A 583 -6.04 7.70 25.68
C LEU A 583 -7.53 7.99 25.97
N SER A 584 -7.87 9.25 26.27
CA SER A 584 -9.26 9.65 26.43
C SER A 584 -10.03 9.56 25.12
N ALA A 585 -9.47 10.10 24.02
CA ALA A 585 -10.10 10.07 22.71
C ALA A 585 -10.34 8.62 22.24
N ALA A 586 -9.36 7.73 22.44
CA ALA A 586 -9.51 6.30 22.15
C ALA A 586 -10.64 5.65 22.96
N ARG A 587 -10.77 5.96 24.25
CA ARG A 587 -11.87 5.44 25.10
C ARG A 587 -13.25 5.93 24.68
N ASP A 588 -13.32 7.12 24.09
CA ASP A 588 -14.57 7.72 23.62
C ASP A 588 -14.89 7.31 22.17
N ALA A 589 -13.96 6.67 21.46
CA ALA A 589 -14.15 6.17 20.10
C ALA A 589 -15.11 4.98 20.03
N CYS A 590 -15.62 4.69 18.83
CA CYS A 590 -16.43 3.49 18.60
C CYS A 590 -15.64 2.19 18.82
N ALA A 591 -16.35 1.09 19.10
CA ALA A 591 -15.76 -0.16 19.56
C ALA A 591 -14.75 -0.78 18.58
N ASP A 592 -15.02 -0.67 17.28
CA ASP A 592 -14.12 -1.10 16.20
C ASP A 592 -12.81 -0.28 16.16
N VAL A 593 -12.88 1.01 16.47
CA VAL A 593 -11.69 1.87 16.53
C VAL A 593 -10.93 1.68 17.84
N GLN A 594 -11.64 1.37 18.94
CA GLN A 594 -11.00 1.06 20.22
C GLN A 594 -10.04 -0.12 20.12
N GLU A 595 -10.42 -1.17 19.40
CA GLU A 595 -9.59 -2.35 19.19
C GLU A 595 -8.25 -1.98 18.54
N GLU A 596 -8.28 -1.20 17.45
CA GLU A 596 -7.05 -0.73 16.78
C GLU A 596 -6.29 0.32 17.60
N ALA A 597 -6.98 1.26 18.24
CA ALA A 597 -6.33 2.31 19.02
C ALA A 597 -5.60 1.77 20.25
N PHE A 598 -6.14 0.72 20.87
CA PHE A 598 -5.52 0.01 22.00
C PHE A 598 -4.53 -1.07 21.57
N ASP A 599 -4.40 -1.38 20.28
CA ASP A 599 -3.39 -2.31 19.80
C ASP A 599 -1.97 -1.74 20.01
N SER A 600 -0.98 -2.63 20.13
CA SER A 600 0.41 -2.21 20.34
C SER A 600 1.03 -1.51 19.11
N PHE A 601 0.50 -1.76 17.92
CA PHE A 601 0.87 -1.06 16.70
C PHE A 601 0.02 0.21 16.47
N GLY A 602 -1.06 0.38 17.23
CA GLY A 602 -1.89 1.58 17.23
C GLY A 602 -1.21 2.81 17.83
N ILE A 603 -1.93 3.94 17.82
CA ILE A 603 -1.42 5.23 18.29
C ILE A 603 -0.92 5.19 19.74
N LEU A 604 -1.63 4.52 20.64
CA LEU A 604 -1.26 4.43 22.05
C LEU A 604 -0.08 3.49 22.26
N GLY A 605 0.04 2.44 21.45
CA GLY A 605 1.19 1.56 21.47
C GLY A 605 2.45 2.24 20.96
N GLY A 606 2.37 2.98 19.85
CA GLY A 606 3.50 3.71 19.25
C GLY A 606 4.09 4.78 20.19
N ALA A 607 3.25 5.46 20.98
CA ALA A 607 3.68 6.49 21.94
C ALA A 607 3.96 5.95 23.36
N PHE A 608 3.76 4.66 23.63
CA PHE A 608 3.79 4.10 24.99
C PHE A 608 5.16 4.20 25.66
N ASP A 609 6.24 3.88 24.95
CA ASP A 609 7.59 3.90 25.53
C ASP A 609 7.99 5.32 25.93
N ALA A 610 7.69 6.33 25.10
CA ALA A 610 7.91 7.74 25.42
C ALA A 610 7.09 8.18 26.65
N TYR A 611 5.84 7.71 26.76
CA TYR A 611 4.98 7.97 27.92
C TYR A 611 5.53 7.37 29.21
N VAL A 612 5.98 6.11 29.17
CA VAL A 612 6.59 5.41 30.32
C VAL A 612 7.88 6.08 30.75
N ASP A 613 8.76 6.43 29.80
CA ASP A 613 10.02 7.10 30.09
C ASP A 613 9.78 8.50 30.71
N ALA A 614 8.77 9.23 30.22
CA ALA A 614 8.37 10.52 30.78
C ALA A 614 7.80 10.41 32.21
N LEU A 615 6.92 9.42 32.47
CA LEU A 615 6.43 9.13 33.82
C LEU A 615 7.57 8.76 34.77
N LYS A 616 8.53 7.96 34.29
CA LYS A 616 9.68 7.53 35.08
C LYS A 616 10.57 8.70 35.46
N ALA A 617 10.84 9.60 34.51
CA ALA A 617 11.61 10.82 34.75
C ALA A 617 10.96 11.73 35.79
N GLN A 618 9.63 11.72 35.90
CA GLN A 618 8.86 12.46 36.90
C GLN A 618 8.58 11.68 38.20
N HIS A 619 9.17 10.49 38.37
CA HIS A 619 8.95 9.61 39.54
C HIS A 619 7.49 9.21 39.76
N ARG A 620 6.72 9.03 38.68
CA ARG A 620 5.29 8.66 38.69
C ARG A 620 5.10 7.15 38.49
N ASP A 621 5.87 6.34 39.22
CA ASP A 621 5.93 4.87 39.05
C ASP A 621 4.54 4.20 39.14
N ALA A 622 3.67 4.67 40.04
CA ALA A 622 2.31 4.13 40.19
C ALA A 622 1.43 4.27 38.93
N GLU A 623 1.67 5.29 38.11
CA GLU A 623 0.95 5.48 36.85
C GLU A 623 1.48 4.58 35.74
N ILE A 624 2.76 4.21 35.79
CA ILE A 624 3.33 3.20 34.89
C ILE A 624 2.67 1.86 35.17
N THR A 625 2.57 1.46 36.45
CA THR A 625 1.89 0.22 36.86
C THR A 625 0.43 0.20 36.40
N ALA A 626 -0.31 1.30 36.61
CA ALA A 626 -1.70 1.40 36.16
C ALA A 626 -1.85 1.31 34.64
N ALA A 627 -0.89 1.84 33.88
CA ALA A 627 -0.89 1.73 32.42
C ALA A 627 -0.60 0.29 31.96
N VAL A 628 0.34 -0.41 32.61
CA VAL A 628 0.62 -1.82 32.33
C VAL A 628 -0.62 -2.69 32.55
N GLU A 629 -1.29 -2.55 33.69
CA GLU A 629 -2.52 -3.29 34.01
C GLU A 629 -3.67 -2.95 33.03
N PHE A 630 -3.72 -1.70 32.56
CA PHE A 630 -4.74 -1.28 31.60
C PHE A 630 -4.53 -1.91 30.22
N PHE A 631 -3.28 -1.98 29.73
CA PHE A 631 -2.96 -2.47 28.38
C PHE A 631 -2.77 -3.99 28.30
N GLU A 632 -2.52 -4.67 29.44
CA GLU A 632 -2.35 -6.13 29.49
C GLU A 632 -3.41 -6.90 28.69
N PRO A 633 -4.73 -6.67 28.85
CA PRO A 633 -5.73 -7.45 28.13
C PRO A 633 -5.68 -7.31 26.61
N PHE A 634 -5.09 -6.22 26.09
CA PHE A 634 -5.04 -5.91 24.66
C PHE A 634 -3.75 -6.42 24.01
N TRP A 635 -2.66 -6.56 24.77
CA TRP A 635 -1.30 -6.80 24.25
C TRP A 635 -0.83 -8.24 24.51
N GLN A 636 -1.70 -9.21 24.23
CA GLN A 636 -1.47 -10.64 24.49
C GLN A 636 -0.61 -11.32 23.39
N HIS A 637 0.52 -10.70 23.06
CA HIS A 637 1.46 -11.17 22.05
C HIS A 637 2.90 -10.71 22.38
N ASN A 638 3.92 -11.34 21.77
CA ASN A 638 5.33 -11.17 22.16
C ASN A 638 5.81 -9.70 22.21
N LEU A 639 5.47 -8.88 21.21
CA LEU A 639 5.84 -7.46 21.21
C LEU A 639 5.17 -6.70 22.37
N GLY A 640 3.89 -6.98 22.60
CA GLY A 640 3.09 -6.42 23.68
C GLY A 640 3.67 -6.75 25.06
N TYR A 641 3.94 -8.03 25.31
CA TYR A 641 4.63 -8.50 26.51
C TYR A 641 5.99 -7.82 26.71
N GLY A 642 6.75 -7.60 25.63
CA GLY A 642 8.02 -6.90 25.68
C GLY A 642 7.88 -5.49 26.27
N ARG A 643 6.92 -4.73 25.77
CA ARG A 643 6.66 -3.35 26.22
C ARG A 643 6.09 -3.29 27.64
N LEU A 644 5.10 -4.12 27.96
CA LEU A 644 4.50 -4.18 29.31
C LEU A 644 5.52 -4.60 30.36
N GLY A 645 6.30 -5.65 30.07
CA GLY A 645 7.36 -6.13 30.94
C GLY A 645 8.44 -5.07 31.18
N ARG A 646 8.90 -4.37 30.12
CA ARG A 646 9.85 -3.26 30.23
C ARG A 646 9.30 -2.14 31.12
N ALA A 647 8.05 -1.73 30.91
CA ALA A 647 7.42 -0.68 31.70
C ALA A 647 7.31 -1.05 33.19
N ALA A 648 6.83 -2.26 33.50
CA ALA A 648 6.77 -2.77 34.88
C ALA A 648 8.16 -2.87 35.52
N TYR A 649 9.18 -3.32 34.77
CA TYR A 649 10.56 -3.38 35.23
C TYR A 649 11.10 -1.98 35.56
N LEU A 650 10.84 -0.97 34.72
CA LEU A 650 11.23 0.42 34.97
C LEU A 650 10.54 1.01 36.19
N ALA A 651 9.28 0.66 36.46
CA ALA A 651 8.57 1.04 37.68
C ALA A 651 9.11 0.37 38.96
N GLY A 652 9.95 -0.67 38.81
CA GLY A 652 10.45 -1.48 39.93
C GLY A 652 9.49 -2.59 40.38
N GLU A 653 8.42 -2.85 39.62
CA GLU A 653 7.41 -3.86 39.89
C GLU A 653 7.82 -5.20 39.28
N TYR A 654 8.89 -5.81 39.81
CA TYR A 654 9.48 -7.03 39.23
C TYR A 654 8.54 -8.24 39.24
N ASP A 655 7.62 -8.31 40.22
CA ASP A 655 6.61 -9.36 40.29
C ASP A 655 5.59 -9.25 39.14
N LEU A 656 5.34 -8.03 38.65
CA LEU A 656 4.50 -7.76 37.49
C LEU A 656 5.25 -7.93 36.16
N ALA A 657 6.54 -7.58 36.11
CA ALA A 657 7.34 -7.66 34.89
C ALA A 657 7.70 -9.09 34.46
N GLU A 658 8.01 -9.97 35.43
CA GLU A 658 8.51 -11.31 35.15
C GLU A 658 7.58 -12.19 34.31
N PRO A 659 6.25 -12.29 34.57
CA PRO A 659 5.36 -13.10 33.75
C PRO A 659 5.41 -12.75 32.26
N PHE A 660 5.43 -11.44 31.92
CA PHE A 660 5.54 -11.00 30.53
C PHE A 660 6.85 -11.44 29.88
N PHE A 661 7.98 -11.37 30.58
CA PHE A 661 9.25 -11.84 30.04
C PHE A 661 9.30 -13.37 29.90
N LEU A 662 8.65 -14.10 30.80
CA LEU A 662 8.49 -15.55 30.67
C LEU A 662 7.65 -15.91 29.44
N ASP A 663 6.56 -15.19 29.18
CA ASP A 663 5.72 -15.41 28.00
C ASP A 663 6.50 -15.17 26.70
N ILE A 664 7.37 -14.15 26.64
CA ILE A 664 8.29 -13.95 25.49
C ILE A 664 9.25 -15.12 25.36
N ARG A 665 9.89 -15.53 26.46
CA ARG A 665 10.89 -16.62 26.45
C ARG A 665 10.27 -17.93 25.97
N ASP A 666 9.05 -18.22 26.41
CA ASP A 666 8.39 -19.49 26.16
C ASP A 666 7.59 -19.45 24.82
N GLY A 667 7.20 -18.26 24.35
CA GLY A 667 6.39 -18.04 23.14
C GLY A 667 7.15 -17.58 21.89
N MET A 668 8.43 -17.20 22.00
CA MET A 668 9.24 -16.73 20.86
C MET A 668 10.47 -17.63 20.65
N GLU A 669 10.60 -18.26 19.48
CA GLU A 669 11.76 -19.12 19.18
C GLU A 669 13.10 -18.36 19.27
N ALA A 670 13.09 -17.08 18.87
CA ALA A 670 14.25 -16.20 18.88
C ALA A 670 14.30 -15.27 20.12
N PHE A 671 13.74 -15.69 21.26
CA PHE A 671 13.69 -14.87 22.48
C PHE A 671 15.07 -14.34 22.92
N TYR A 672 16.14 -15.09 22.64
CA TYR A 672 17.52 -14.75 22.99
C TYR A 672 18.06 -13.50 22.31
N ARG A 673 17.35 -12.96 21.31
CA ARG A 673 17.69 -11.70 20.65
C ARG A 673 17.15 -10.48 21.42
N SER A 674 16.16 -10.69 22.29
CA SER A 674 15.42 -9.63 22.99
C SER A 674 16.15 -9.12 24.22
N GLU A 675 16.26 -7.80 24.36
CA GLU A 675 16.82 -7.17 25.57
C GLU A 675 16.07 -7.53 26.86
N THR A 676 14.80 -7.94 26.75
CA THR A 676 13.97 -8.35 27.89
C THR A 676 14.54 -9.56 28.64
N MET A 677 15.33 -10.41 27.98
CA MET A 677 16.03 -11.52 28.65
C MET A 677 17.11 -11.04 29.62
N SER A 678 17.76 -9.90 29.31
CA SER A 678 18.67 -9.25 30.26
C SER A 678 17.90 -8.77 31.49
N MET A 679 16.74 -8.13 31.30
CA MET A 679 15.90 -7.65 32.40
C MET A 679 15.38 -8.81 33.26
N LEU A 680 14.96 -9.92 32.65
CA LEU A 680 14.55 -11.14 33.37
C LEU A 680 15.69 -11.73 34.21
N ALA A 681 16.90 -11.81 33.64
CA ALA A 681 18.08 -12.26 34.38
C ALA A 681 18.39 -11.34 35.58
N GLU A 682 18.19 -10.03 35.44
CA GLU A 682 18.34 -9.09 36.56
C GLU A 682 17.32 -9.33 37.68
N ILE A 683 16.06 -9.55 37.33
CA ILE A 683 14.99 -9.87 38.30
C ILE A 683 15.38 -11.12 39.10
N TRP A 684 15.76 -12.20 38.42
CA TRP A 684 16.19 -13.44 39.07
C TRP A 684 17.44 -13.25 39.92
N PHE A 685 18.43 -12.50 39.43
CA PHE A 685 19.62 -12.20 40.20
C PHE A 685 19.30 -11.47 41.50
N GLN A 686 18.44 -10.45 41.46
CA GLN A 686 18.02 -9.68 42.64
C GLN A 686 17.25 -10.53 43.66
N ARG A 687 16.51 -11.55 43.20
CA ARG A 687 15.81 -12.52 44.06
C ARG A 687 16.72 -13.62 44.62
N GLY A 688 18.00 -13.63 44.25
CA GLY A 688 18.98 -14.63 44.69
C GLY A 688 19.03 -15.89 43.81
N GLU A 689 18.28 -15.92 42.70
CA GLU A 689 18.28 -16.99 41.69
C GLU A 689 19.45 -16.85 40.72
N THR A 690 20.63 -16.56 41.28
CA THR A 690 21.87 -16.22 40.57
C THR A 690 22.26 -17.23 39.48
N LYS A 691 22.05 -18.53 39.71
CA LYS A 691 22.32 -19.56 38.72
C LYS A 691 21.37 -19.48 37.51
N ALA A 692 20.07 -19.28 37.73
CA ALA A 692 19.10 -19.19 36.64
C ALA A 692 19.37 -17.97 35.75
N ALA A 693 19.71 -16.83 36.38
CA ALA A 693 20.12 -15.62 35.68
C ALA A 693 21.39 -15.83 34.83
N ALA A 694 22.40 -16.52 35.38
CA ALA A 694 23.63 -16.84 34.64
C ALA A 694 23.36 -17.79 33.47
N ASP A 695 22.59 -18.86 33.70
CA ASP A 695 22.26 -19.87 32.70
C ASP A 695 21.49 -19.24 31.52
N LEU A 696 20.51 -18.36 31.78
CA LEU A 696 19.74 -17.64 30.75
C LEU A 696 20.61 -16.76 29.86
N LEU A 697 21.48 -15.94 30.45
CA LEU A 697 22.35 -15.05 29.68
C LEU A 697 23.40 -15.81 28.87
N ILE A 698 23.94 -16.91 29.40
CA ILE A 698 24.84 -17.79 28.66
C ILE A 698 24.12 -18.43 27.46
N ASP A 699 22.89 -18.89 27.65
CA ASP A 699 22.06 -19.42 26.56
C ASP A 699 21.84 -18.35 25.48
N CYS A 700 21.47 -17.13 25.87
CA CYS A 700 21.25 -16.04 24.92
C CYS A 700 22.49 -15.70 24.10
N LEU A 701 23.66 -15.62 24.75
CA LEU A 701 24.94 -15.39 24.10
C LEU A 701 25.32 -16.51 23.15
N THR A 702 25.06 -17.76 23.54
CA THR A 702 25.38 -18.94 22.72
C THR A 702 24.56 -18.97 21.45
N GLN A 703 23.24 -18.74 21.55
CA GLN A 703 22.32 -18.74 20.43
C GLN A 703 22.56 -17.56 19.49
N THR A 704 22.76 -16.34 20.03
CA THR A 704 23.07 -15.16 19.22
C THR A 704 24.37 -15.32 18.42
N ARG A 705 25.40 -15.92 19.02
CA ARG A 705 26.65 -16.24 18.31
C ARG A 705 26.43 -17.24 17.19
N ARG A 706 25.60 -18.26 17.41
CA ARG A 706 25.30 -19.26 16.39
C ARG A 706 24.64 -18.62 15.17
N ASP A 707 23.61 -17.82 15.39
CA ASP A 707 22.92 -17.10 14.32
C ASP A 707 23.83 -16.13 13.56
N PHE A 708 24.72 -15.43 14.28
CA PHE A 708 25.74 -14.59 13.65
C PHE A 708 26.63 -15.38 12.68
N GLN A 709 27.03 -16.60 13.06
CA GLN A 709 27.88 -17.46 12.23
C GLN A 709 27.12 -18.07 11.05
N GLU A 710 25.84 -18.35 11.22
CA GLU A 710 24.98 -18.96 10.21
C GLU A 710 24.41 -17.94 9.22
N SER A 711 24.30 -16.66 9.61
CA SER A 711 23.74 -15.62 8.75
C SER A 711 24.67 -15.25 7.57
N GLU A 712 24.07 -15.13 6.39
CA GLU A 712 24.72 -14.70 5.15
C GLU A 712 24.63 -13.16 4.95
N TYR A 713 23.76 -12.48 5.70
CA TYR A 713 23.47 -11.05 5.55
C TYR A 713 24.25 -10.19 6.56
N LEU A 714 24.84 -9.09 6.08
CA LEU A 714 25.60 -8.16 6.93
C LEU A 714 24.71 -7.42 7.94
N SER A 715 23.48 -7.09 7.57
CA SER A 715 22.48 -6.45 8.44
C SER A 715 22.16 -7.31 9.66
N ASP A 716 21.89 -8.59 9.44
CA ASP A 716 21.56 -9.55 10.49
C ASP A 716 22.75 -9.78 11.42
N ARG A 717 23.96 -9.93 10.85
CA ARG A 717 25.20 -10.04 11.65
C ARG A 717 25.41 -8.83 12.54
N LYS A 718 25.13 -7.61 12.06
CA LYS A 718 25.21 -6.39 12.86
C LYS A 718 24.22 -6.45 14.03
N MET A 719 22.95 -6.79 13.74
CA MET A 719 21.91 -6.93 14.76
C MET A 719 22.30 -7.98 15.83
N PHE A 720 22.78 -9.15 15.43
CA PHE A 720 23.24 -10.19 16.37
C PHE A 720 24.43 -9.73 17.19
N ALA A 721 25.38 -9.02 16.60
CA ALA A 721 26.51 -8.46 17.34
C ALA A 721 26.04 -7.46 18.42
N GLU A 722 25.05 -6.62 18.12
CA GLU A 722 24.47 -5.67 19.07
C GLU A 722 23.77 -6.38 20.24
N SER A 723 22.88 -7.34 19.97
CA SER A 723 22.23 -8.17 21.02
C SER A 723 23.27 -8.91 21.86
N TYR A 724 24.30 -9.49 21.23
CA TYR A 724 25.37 -10.20 21.93
C TYR A 724 26.12 -9.30 22.90
N VAL A 725 26.49 -8.09 22.46
CA VAL A 725 27.19 -7.11 23.30
C VAL A 725 26.30 -6.69 24.48
N ALA A 726 25.01 -6.46 24.25
CA ALA A 726 24.06 -6.09 25.30
C ALA A 726 23.94 -7.18 26.39
N HIS A 727 23.71 -8.44 26.00
CA HIS A 727 23.62 -9.55 26.95
C HIS A 727 24.93 -9.78 27.71
N ARG A 728 26.07 -9.66 27.02
CA ARG A 728 27.39 -9.83 27.63
C ARG A 728 27.67 -8.75 28.68
N ALA A 729 27.31 -7.51 28.36
CA ALA A 729 27.44 -6.39 29.29
C ALA A 729 26.60 -6.61 30.56
N THR A 730 25.35 -7.08 30.41
CA THR A 730 24.50 -7.46 31.54
C THR A 730 25.11 -8.59 32.36
N TYR A 731 25.61 -9.65 31.71
CA TYR A 731 26.24 -10.78 32.40
C TYR A 731 27.41 -10.34 33.27
N LEU A 732 28.35 -9.57 32.71
CA LEU A 732 29.53 -9.12 33.44
C LEU A 732 29.21 -8.14 34.58
N ARG A 733 28.13 -7.36 34.43
CA ARG A 733 27.64 -6.49 35.51
C ARG A 733 27.07 -7.30 36.68
N LEU A 734 26.30 -8.36 36.40
CA LEU A 734 25.69 -9.21 37.43
C LEU A 734 26.68 -10.18 38.08
N PHE A 735 27.69 -10.66 37.35
CA PHE A 735 28.65 -11.66 37.82
C PHE A 735 30.09 -11.13 37.76
N PRO A 736 30.57 -10.39 38.79
CA PRO A 736 31.94 -9.90 38.85
C PRO A 736 32.95 -11.07 38.87
N GLY A 737 33.66 -11.26 37.75
CA GLY A 737 34.56 -12.41 37.53
C GLY A 737 34.07 -13.39 36.45
N GLY A 738 32.86 -13.18 35.91
CA GLY A 738 32.25 -14.01 34.88
C GLY A 738 33.00 -14.05 33.54
N GLU A 739 34.04 -13.24 33.34
CA GLU A 739 34.92 -13.32 32.16
C GLU A 739 35.50 -14.74 32.00
N ALA A 740 35.95 -15.34 33.11
CA ALA A 740 36.48 -16.70 33.11
C ALA A 740 35.41 -17.74 32.79
N ASP A 741 34.16 -17.49 33.21
CA ASP A 741 33.02 -18.37 32.94
C ASP A 741 32.63 -18.31 31.46
N LEU A 742 32.58 -17.11 30.85
CA LEU A 742 32.33 -16.92 29.42
C LEU A 742 33.45 -17.54 28.56
N GLU A 743 34.71 -17.37 28.96
CA GLU A 743 35.85 -18.03 28.33
C GLU A 743 35.73 -19.57 28.39
N GLN A 744 35.29 -20.12 29.53
CA GLN A 744 35.06 -21.56 29.68
C GLN A 744 33.96 -22.07 28.74
N GLN A 745 32.93 -21.27 28.46
CA GLN A 745 31.87 -21.55 27.48
C GLN A 745 32.29 -21.24 26.03
N SER A 746 33.56 -20.88 25.80
CA SER A 746 34.09 -20.47 24.50
C SER A 746 33.40 -19.26 23.88
N LEU A 747 32.77 -18.39 24.68
CA LEU A 747 32.06 -17.19 24.22
C LEU A 747 33.06 -16.02 24.10
N PRO A 748 33.28 -15.46 22.88
CA PRO A 748 34.30 -14.42 22.68
C PRO A 748 33.89 -13.06 23.28
N VAL A 749 34.83 -12.10 23.29
CA VAL A 749 34.53 -10.72 23.73
C VAL A 749 33.61 -10.02 22.74
N GLU A 750 33.84 -10.24 21.44
CA GLU A 750 33.08 -9.65 20.32
C GLU A 750 32.89 -10.70 19.23
N LEU A 751 31.79 -10.58 18.48
CA LEU A 751 31.55 -11.33 17.24
C LEU A 751 32.19 -10.57 16.08
N LYS A 752 32.93 -11.28 15.21
CA LYS A 752 33.69 -10.71 14.08
C LYS A 752 33.39 -11.45 12.80
#